data_AF-A0A7S3QNV4-F1
#
_entry.id   AF-A0A7S3QNV4-F1
#
_cell.length_a   1.000
_cell.length_b   1.000
_cell.length_c   1.000
_cell.angle_alpha   90.00
_cell.angle_beta   90.00
_cell.angle_gamma   90.00
#
_symmetry.space_group_name_H-M   'P 1'
#
loop_
_entity.id
_entity.type
_entity.pdbx_description
1 polymer ?
#
loop_
_entity_poly.entity_id
_entity_poly.type
_entity_poly.pdbx_seq_one_letter_code
_entity_poly.pdbx_strand_id
1 'polypeptide(L)'
;QQQQQQQHVGQRKRGQSSKAKSKGAEPAELAHGSLTQLRLACVHPQLTQYWTALSSELQLNHAGGGALTMVDILKRMWDQAQMHLQAAEREYCTVANVLAGKLLEEADKRSSALAAGGSSAKKMRGSAKRARTLGSPQQQQRPQGLDLDGTQSGPEVLPSDLSGAGPIGAVASSSVAGGFSAVGAGPSAAGLSVGGPVGAGVPAAAVARDTPMAGALAEGGGSTVAGPSTNDGPHCPAGADADLPGAVTASLYRSALDLIEGSYRVGEKGIAALERGENRDHNEEAGHGGAAAAGDAKDLVDEEDTTAAVASWRAWRFLQVNTCAMLAAQYTALGRGVEAASSRAEMEEKAQELQETAEAAVAKAETRNADLAARIAELQQTKIPNLWHQAHEAGFPVRLLDLCLRKGASDSSSSCVSAPNDPVATWLDGIQKRYAAARELEIAERGNRLIVARSDPGLEHTVLLGNEVLPLLSREEIPISTFRQAVEGVAGSRATGLAASRLQAALQEVNLKSPGTPASLPPSSQWALSVPPDRALPRRVVAQFLSETESAAAASAVAKGLLQQTEDSVGLLQLRRVLKSAAKKMEARSQAFAKQVDDTSISHALAACSDATLHIALEALRAQVELLRGLKEEHTAILKLEVETSNRDALRKKIAEVIEGRGLHGSDKFRGLSHHELQAELGKLKEDCLALRSKKAYFANQLSEARGKRRVPQQTQTQQDLHQGLEQQQQQQQQRSQHSQKAAEIAAFSSLCTWQ
;
A
#
# COMPACT_ATOMS: atom_id res chain seq x y z
N GLN A 1 -15.56 53.95 46.25
CA GLN A 1 -14.72 53.74 47.45
C GLN A 1 -15.46 53.11 48.64
N GLN A 2 -16.67 52.55 48.48
CA GLN A 2 -17.41 51.85 49.54
C GLN A 2 -17.69 50.37 49.21
N GLN A 3 -16.91 49.77 48.32
CA GLN A 3 -17.06 48.37 47.89
C GLN A 3 -15.75 47.54 48.02
N GLN A 4 -14.71 48.10 48.65
CA GLN A 4 -13.42 47.42 48.89
C GLN A 4 -13.20 47.02 50.37
N GLN A 5 -14.22 47.12 51.23
CA GLN A 5 -14.09 46.80 52.66
C GLN A 5 -14.74 45.48 53.12
N GLN A 6 -15.02 44.54 52.21
CA GLN A 6 -15.56 43.21 52.58
C GLN A 6 -14.65 42.02 52.26
N GLN A 7 -13.36 42.22 51.99
CA GLN A 7 -12.45 41.11 51.64
C GLN A 7 -11.45 40.65 52.72
N HIS A 8 -11.49 41.18 53.95
CA HIS A 8 -10.53 40.73 54.97
C HIS A 8 -11.09 40.63 56.39
N VAL A 9 -11.93 39.62 56.66
CA VAL A 9 -12.02 38.99 57.99
C VAL A 9 -12.40 37.51 57.83
N GLY A 10 -11.54 36.58 58.26
CA GLY A 10 -11.96 35.21 58.55
C GLY A 10 -11.09 34.07 58.03
N GLN A 11 -9.80 34.03 58.38
CA GLN A 11 -9.11 32.74 58.45
C GLN A 11 -9.65 31.92 59.65
N ARG A 12 -9.92 30.62 59.46
CA ARG A 12 -9.28 29.47 60.18
C ARG A 12 -10.22 28.27 60.45
N LYS A 13 -9.65 27.09 60.14
CA LYS A 13 -9.82 25.74 60.72
C LYS A 13 -11.06 24.91 60.36
N ARG A 14 -10.76 23.79 59.68
CA ARG A 14 -11.42 22.46 59.57
C ARG A 14 -11.50 22.13 58.08
N GLY A 15 -11.05 21.01 57.55
CA GLY A 15 -10.53 19.76 58.07
C GLY A 15 -10.36 18.88 56.81
N GLN A 16 -9.40 17.97 56.84
CA GLN A 16 -9.11 17.03 55.77
C GLN A 16 -10.37 16.26 55.34
N SER A 17 -10.92 16.50 54.14
CA SER A 17 -11.86 15.60 53.45
C SER A 17 -12.30 16.21 52.09
N SER A 18 -11.47 16.09 51.05
CA SER A 18 -11.93 16.11 49.65
C SER A 18 -10.80 15.73 48.68
N LYS A 19 -10.18 14.57 48.90
CA LYS A 19 -9.23 13.95 47.97
C LYS A 19 -9.90 12.75 47.27
N ALA A 20 -11.05 12.97 46.66
CA ALA A 20 -11.76 11.94 45.88
C ALA A 20 -12.86 12.53 44.98
N LYS A 21 -12.57 13.55 44.15
CA LYS A 21 -13.56 14.03 43.15
C LYS A 21 -13.03 14.71 41.88
N SER A 22 -11.72 14.65 41.58
CA SER A 22 -11.16 15.23 40.33
C SER A 22 -10.79 14.21 39.24
N LYS A 23 -10.95 12.90 39.47
CA LYS A 23 -10.69 11.86 38.44
C LYS A 23 -11.75 11.77 37.32
N GLY A 24 -12.74 12.66 37.30
CA GLY A 24 -13.80 12.69 36.27
C GLY A 24 -13.66 13.79 35.21
N ALA A 25 -12.77 14.76 35.39
CA ALA A 25 -12.58 15.86 34.43
C ALA A 25 -11.58 15.52 33.32
N GLU A 26 -10.56 14.72 33.63
CA GLU A 26 -9.53 14.28 32.69
C GLU A 26 -10.06 13.46 31.49
N PRO A 27 -11.00 12.50 31.64
CA PRO A 27 -11.56 11.80 30.48
C PRO A 27 -12.48 12.70 29.65
N ALA A 28 -13.08 13.75 30.23
CA ALA A 28 -13.91 14.70 29.50
C ALA A 28 -13.05 15.67 28.67
N GLU A 29 -11.91 16.14 29.19
CA GLU A 29 -10.94 16.93 28.42
C GLU A 29 -10.23 16.10 27.35
N LEU A 30 -9.86 14.84 27.65
CA LEU A 30 -9.34 13.92 26.63
C LEU A 30 -10.38 13.61 25.56
N ALA A 31 -11.64 13.36 25.93
CA ALA A 31 -12.72 13.16 24.96
C ALA A 31 -12.99 14.42 24.12
N HIS A 32 -12.87 15.62 24.71
CA HIS A 32 -13.01 16.88 23.99
C HIS A 32 -11.83 17.14 23.05
N GLY A 33 -10.60 16.83 23.48
CA GLY A 33 -9.40 16.87 22.64
C GLY A 33 -9.48 15.89 21.47
N SER A 34 -9.90 14.64 21.72
CA SER A 34 -10.12 13.63 20.70
C SER A 34 -11.27 14.01 19.75
N LEU A 35 -12.38 14.58 20.24
CA LEU A 35 -13.47 15.08 19.38
C LEU A 35 -13.06 16.29 18.54
N THR A 36 -12.16 17.13 19.04
CA THR A 36 -11.66 18.29 18.31
C THR A 36 -10.64 17.85 17.25
N GLN A 37 -9.79 16.88 17.55
CA GLN A 37 -8.93 16.22 16.56
C GLN A 37 -9.75 15.47 15.50
N LEU A 38 -10.84 14.80 15.89
CA LEU A 38 -11.74 14.13 14.97
C LEU A 38 -12.49 15.15 14.09
N ARG A 39 -12.91 16.29 14.65
CA ARG A 39 -13.47 17.42 13.87
C ARG A 39 -12.43 18.03 12.92
N LEU A 40 -11.18 18.19 13.33
CA LEU A 40 -10.09 18.66 12.46
C LEU A 40 -9.78 17.64 11.36
N ALA A 41 -9.79 16.35 11.67
CA ALA A 41 -9.68 15.27 10.68
C ALA A 41 -10.87 15.24 9.71
N CYS A 42 -12.09 15.58 10.16
CA CYS A 42 -13.28 15.72 9.32
C CYS A 42 -13.33 17.03 8.50
N VAL A 43 -12.46 18.00 8.79
CA VAL A 43 -12.31 19.24 7.99
C VAL A 43 -11.21 19.10 6.94
N HIS A 44 -10.27 18.16 7.13
CA HIS A 44 -9.18 17.94 6.17
C HIS A 44 -9.70 17.19 4.94
N PRO A 45 -9.77 17.83 3.75
CA PRO A 45 -10.48 17.28 2.59
C PRO A 45 -9.94 15.92 2.13
N GLN A 46 -8.64 15.65 2.30
CA GLN A 46 -8.06 14.33 1.99
C GLN A 46 -8.40 13.26 3.03
N LEU A 47 -8.53 13.59 4.32
CA LEU A 47 -8.94 12.63 5.35
C LEU A 47 -10.45 12.41 5.30
N THR A 48 -11.23 13.45 5.01
CA THR A 48 -12.66 13.30 4.77
C THR A 48 -12.93 12.54 3.48
N GLN A 49 -12.14 12.73 2.41
CA GLN A 49 -12.15 11.86 1.23
C GLN A 49 -11.72 10.44 1.57
N TYR A 50 -10.67 10.25 2.36
CA TYR A 50 -10.24 8.92 2.81
C TYR A 50 -11.31 8.25 3.68
N TRP A 51 -11.95 8.95 4.62
CA TRP A 51 -13.01 8.42 5.47
C TRP A 51 -14.32 8.22 4.71
N THR A 52 -14.65 9.07 3.74
CA THR A 52 -15.81 8.85 2.86
C THR A 52 -15.54 7.70 1.91
N ALA A 53 -14.32 7.58 1.36
CA ALA A 53 -13.83 6.43 0.61
C ALA A 53 -13.90 5.16 1.47
N LEU A 54 -13.34 5.16 2.68
CA LEU A 54 -13.36 4.05 3.63
C LEU A 54 -14.80 3.71 4.05
N SER A 55 -15.66 4.69 4.26
CA SER A 55 -17.09 4.47 4.57
C SER A 55 -17.85 3.93 3.37
N SER A 56 -17.51 4.36 2.15
CA SER A 56 -18.05 3.84 0.90
C SER A 56 -17.47 2.48 0.53
N GLU A 57 -16.25 2.14 0.97
CA GLU A 57 -15.64 0.81 0.86
C GLU A 57 -16.17 -0.14 1.93
N LEU A 58 -16.59 0.38 3.08
CA LEU A 58 -17.25 -0.36 4.14
C LEU A 58 -18.76 -0.51 3.92
N GLN A 59 -19.38 0.29 3.05
CA GLN A 59 -20.83 0.25 2.84
C GLN A 59 -21.32 0.13 1.38
N LEU A 60 -20.51 0.35 0.34
CA LEU A 60 -21.05 0.62 -1.02
C LEU A 60 -20.26 0.11 -2.24
N ASN A 61 -18.98 -0.30 -2.17
CA ASN A 61 -18.19 -0.55 -3.38
C ASN A 61 -18.36 -1.91 -4.08
N HIS A 62 -19.27 -2.78 -3.63
CA HIS A 62 -19.74 -3.91 -4.44
C HIS A 62 -21.11 -3.61 -5.01
N ALA A 63 -21.15 -2.71 -6.00
CA ALA A 63 -22.13 -2.48 -7.07
C ALA A 63 -23.66 -2.66 -6.83
N GLY A 64 -24.12 -2.89 -5.60
CA GLY A 64 -25.50 -3.25 -5.27
C GLY A 64 -25.93 -2.80 -3.88
N GLY A 65 -25.17 -1.93 -3.21
CA GLY A 65 -25.54 -1.38 -1.89
C GLY A 65 -25.76 -2.44 -0.81
N GLY A 66 -25.27 -3.67 -1.02
CA GLY A 66 -25.33 -4.75 -0.04
C GLY A 66 -24.24 -4.58 0.99
N ALA A 67 -24.60 -4.68 2.28
CA ALA A 67 -23.63 -4.81 3.35
C ALA A 67 -22.60 -5.90 3.00
N LEU A 68 -21.32 -5.69 3.34
CA LEU A 68 -20.26 -6.69 3.19
C LEU A 68 -20.77 -8.07 3.61
N THR A 69 -20.58 -9.07 2.75
CA THR A 69 -21.04 -10.41 3.09
C THR A 69 -20.26 -10.90 4.30
N MET A 70 -20.84 -11.82 5.08
CA MET A 70 -20.13 -12.41 6.22
C MET A 70 -18.80 -13.05 5.79
N VAL A 71 -18.73 -13.58 4.57
CA VAL A 71 -17.50 -14.13 3.97
C VAL A 71 -16.45 -13.04 3.80
N ASP A 72 -16.81 -11.87 3.27
CA ASP A 72 -15.88 -10.76 3.06
C ASP A 72 -15.38 -10.18 4.39
N ILE A 73 -16.28 -10.04 5.38
CA ILE A 73 -15.92 -9.60 6.73
C ILE A 73 -14.92 -10.58 7.35
N LEU A 74 -15.21 -11.88 7.30
CA LEU A 74 -14.32 -12.92 7.84
C LEU A 74 -12.99 -12.98 7.09
N LYS A 75 -12.98 -12.76 5.77
CA LYS A 75 -11.73 -12.66 4.96
C LYS A 75 -10.89 -11.49 5.46
N ARG A 76 -11.47 -10.28 5.56
CA ARG A 76 -10.78 -9.09 6.08
C ARG A 76 -10.26 -9.30 7.50
N MET A 77 -11.02 -9.93 8.39
CA MET A 77 -10.56 -10.25 9.75
C MET A 77 -9.41 -11.26 9.77
N TRP A 78 -9.43 -12.23 8.85
CA TRP A 78 -8.34 -13.19 8.66
C TRP A 78 -7.07 -12.52 8.13
N ASP A 79 -7.20 -11.65 7.12
CA ASP A 79 -6.10 -10.85 6.56
C ASP A 79 -5.50 -9.92 7.62
N GLN A 80 -6.35 -9.24 8.39
CA GLN A 80 -5.91 -8.39 9.50
C GLN A 80 -5.17 -9.20 10.58
N ALA A 81 -5.68 -10.38 10.96
CA ALA A 81 -5.00 -11.26 11.89
C ALA A 81 -3.65 -11.74 11.34
N GLN A 82 -3.56 -11.99 10.04
CA GLN A 82 -2.31 -12.35 9.36
C GLN A 82 -1.30 -11.19 9.36
N MET A 83 -1.73 -9.97 9.09
CA MET A 83 -0.85 -8.79 9.15
C MET A 83 -0.31 -8.58 10.57
N HIS A 84 -1.17 -8.68 11.59
CA HIS A 84 -0.75 -8.58 12.99
C HIS A 84 0.23 -9.69 13.38
N LEU A 85 -0.02 -10.93 12.93
CA LEU A 85 0.89 -12.05 13.17
C LEU A 85 2.27 -11.78 12.56
N GLN A 86 2.32 -11.36 11.30
CA GLN A 86 3.59 -11.05 10.64
C GLN A 86 4.33 -9.89 11.32
N ALA A 87 3.61 -8.86 11.79
CA ALA A 87 4.22 -7.77 12.55
C ALA A 87 4.85 -8.27 13.86
N ALA A 88 4.11 -9.07 14.64
CA ALA A 88 4.60 -9.66 15.88
C ALA A 88 5.78 -10.62 15.65
N GLU A 89 5.76 -11.43 14.58
CA GLU A 89 6.86 -12.33 14.24
C GLU A 89 8.13 -11.57 13.82
N ARG A 90 8.00 -10.47 13.06
CA ARG A 90 9.14 -9.59 12.73
C ARG A 90 9.71 -8.92 13.97
N GLU A 91 8.86 -8.48 14.89
CA GLU A 91 9.29 -7.89 16.16
C GLU A 91 10.01 -8.93 17.03
N TYR A 92 9.48 -10.15 17.12
CA TYR A 92 10.13 -11.28 17.79
C TYR A 92 11.53 -11.53 17.23
N CYS A 93 11.68 -11.62 15.90
CA CYS A 93 12.98 -11.80 15.25
C CYS A 93 13.94 -10.63 15.52
N THR A 94 13.41 -9.40 15.56
CA THR A 94 14.20 -8.21 15.87
C THR A 94 14.74 -8.26 17.31
N VAL A 95 13.88 -8.59 18.29
CA VAL A 95 14.27 -8.75 19.70
C VAL A 95 15.27 -9.90 19.86
N ALA A 96 15.04 -11.03 19.18
CA ALA A 96 15.94 -12.19 19.19
C ALA A 96 17.34 -11.83 18.67
N ASN A 97 17.41 -11.08 17.56
CA ASN A 97 18.68 -10.62 16.99
C ASN A 97 19.40 -9.63 17.93
N VAL A 98 18.68 -8.69 18.56
CA VAL A 98 19.27 -7.76 19.55
C VAL A 98 19.81 -8.51 20.76
N LEU A 99 19.03 -9.46 21.29
CA LEU A 99 19.42 -10.31 22.41
C LEU A 99 20.68 -11.12 22.07
N ALA A 100 20.72 -11.75 20.89
CA ALA A 100 21.89 -12.46 20.42
C ALA A 100 23.11 -11.53 20.35
N GLY A 101 22.98 -10.32 19.80
CA GLY A 101 24.05 -9.32 19.78
C GLY A 101 24.62 -9.03 21.18
N LYS A 102 23.77 -8.86 22.20
CA LYS A 102 24.22 -8.63 23.58
C LYS A 102 24.92 -9.82 24.21
N LEU A 103 24.43 -11.04 23.95
CA LEU A 103 25.07 -12.27 24.42
C LEU A 103 26.48 -12.41 23.84
N LEU A 104 26.66 -12.01 22.58
CA LEU A 104 27.94 -12.02 21.89
C LEU A 104 28.91 -10.99 22.47
N GLU A 105 28.46 -9.75 22.66
CA GLU A 105 29.27 -8.73 23.33
C GLU A 105 29.69 -9.16 24.75
N GLU A 106 28.80 -9.83 25.49
CA GLU A 106 29.11 -10.35 26.83
C GLU A 106 30.13 -11.50 26.77
N ALA A 107 29.99 -12.40 25.80
CA ALA A 107 30.95 -13.48 25.57
C ALA A 107 32.35 -12.92 25.21
N ASP A 108 32.40 -11.89 24.35
CA ASP A 108 33.64 -11.21 23.93
C ASP A 108 34.32 -10.46 25.11
N LYS A 109 33.53 -9.79 25.95
CA LYS A 109 34.03 -9.14 27.17
C LYS A 109 34.65 -10.17 28.12
N ARG A 110 33.98 -11.31 28.31
CA ARG A 110 34.47 -12.40 29.18
C ARG A 110 35.70 -13.09 28.60
N SER A 111 35.74 -13.36 27.30
CA SER A 111 36.90 -13.98 26.65
C SER A 111 38.13 -13.06 26.73
N SER A 112 37.95 -11.75 26.52
CA SER A 112 38.99 -10.74 26.66
C SER A 112 39.50 -10.61 28.11
N ALA A 113 38.60 -10.66 29.10
CA ALA A 113 38.97 -10.64 30.51
C ALA A 113 39.78 -11.89 30.91
N LEU A 114 39.43 -13.07 30.40
CA LEU A 114 40.18 -14.30 30.62
C LEU A 114 41.57 -14.23 29.98
N ALA A 115 41.68 -13.69 28.76
CA ALA A 115 42.96 -13.47 28.09
C ALA A 115 43.87 -12.50 28.88
N ALA A 116 43.31 -11.41 29.41
CA ALA A 116 44.05 -10.45 30.23
C ALA A 116 44.47 -11.04 31.60
N GLY A 117 43.58 -11.78 32.26
CA GLY A 117 43.82 -12.40 33.57
C GLY A 117 44.91 -13.48 33.56
N GLY A 118 45.04 -14.23 32.46
CA GLY A 118 46.08 -15.26 32.30
C GLY A 118 47.53 -14.71 32.34
N SER A 119 47.71 -13.43 31.99
CA SER A 119 49.05 -12.81 31.97
C SER A 119 49.53 -12.37 33.36
N SER A 120 48.60 -12.00 34.25
CA SER A 120 48.95 -11.52 35.61
C SER A 120 49.40 -12.67 36.53
N ALA A 121 48.78 -13.84 36.41
CA ALA A 121 49.19 -15.04 37.17
C ALA A 121 50.60 -15.53 36.80
N LYS A 122 51.01 -15.37 35.53
CA LYS A 122 52.35 -15.77 35.07
C LYS A 122 53.45 -14.83 35.57
N LYS A 123 53.14 -13.55 35.80
CA LYS A 123 54.08 -12.54 36.31
C LYS A 123 54.35 -12.70 37.82
N MET A 124 53.37 -13.13 38.63
CA MET A 124 53.60 -13.45 40.05
C MET A 124 54.46 -14.72 40.24
N ARG A 125 54.32 -15.73 39.37
CA ARG A 125 55.10 -16.97 39.48
C ARG A 125 56.58 -16.80 39.07
N GLY A 126 56.90 -15.77 38.28
CA GLY A 126 58.28 -15.38 37.94
C GLY A 126 58.99 -14.56 39.03
N SER A 127 58.25 -13.81 39.85
CA SER A 127 58.83 -12.99 40.93
C SER A 127 59.17 -13.79 42.20
N ALA A 128 58.43 -14.87 42.47
CA ALA A 128 58.70 -15.76 43.61
C ALA A 128 59.99 -16.60 43.46
N LYS A 129 60.57 -16.70 42.25
CA LYS A 129 61.83 -17.45 42.00
C LYS A 129 63.08 -16.56 42.04
N ARG A 130 62.93 -15.23 42.18
CA ARG A 130 64.06 -14.27 42.31
C ARG A 130 64.28 -13.71 43.72
N ALA A 131 63.44 -14.08 44.69
CA ALA A 131 63.56 -13.62 46.09
C ALA A 131 64.29 -14.63 47.02
N ARG A 132 65.05 -15.59 46.49
CA ARG A 132 65.71 -16.63 47.31
C ARG A 132 67.25 -16.66 47.24
N THR A 133 67.87 -15.63 46.70
CA THR A 133 69.34 -15.50 46.68
C THR A 133 69.75 -14.06 46.97
N LEU A 134 70.55 -13.89 48.03
CA LEU A 134 71.11 -12.66 48.63
C LEU A 134 70.12 -11.95 49.58
N GLY A 135 70.34 -11.77 50.88
CA GLY A 135 71.58 -11.84 51.66
C GLY A 135 71.79 -10.52 52.42
N SER A 136 71.38 -10.50 53.69
CA SER A 136 71.86 -9.65 54.79
C SER A 136 71.43 -8.17 54.96
N PRO A 137 71.50 -7.64 56.21
CA PRO A 137 70.78 -6.46 56.70
C PRO A 137 71.71 -5.28 57.05
N GLN A 138 71.28 -4.02 56.91
CA GLN A 138 71.85 -2.91 57.70
C GLN A 138 71.10 -1.57 57.57
N GLN A 139 71.01 -0.88 58.71
CA GLN A 139 71.02 0.59 58.94
C GLN A 139 69.98 1.44 58.19
N GLN A 140 68.97 2.00 58.86
CA GLN A 140 69.06 3.14 59.80
C GLN A 140 69.79 4.34 59.18
N GLN A 141 69.03 5.26 58.57
CA GLN A 141 69.29 6.71 58.63
C GLN A 141 68.10 7.53 58.12
N ARG A 142 67.66 8.44 59.00
CA ARG A 142 66.93 9.70 58.71
C ARG A 142 68.02 10.74 58.35
N PRO A 143 67.76 11.74 57.48
CA PRO A 143 67.32 13.08 57.90
C PRO A 143 66.30 13.70 56.89
N GLN A 144 65.34 14.55 57.26
CA GLN A 144 65.40 16.00 57.55
C GLN A 144 66.05 16.91 56.47
N GLY A 145 65.23 17.80 55.90
CA GLY A 145 65.54 19.24 55.77
C GLY A 145 65.82 19.81 54.37
N LEU A 146 65.04 20.85 54.01
CA LEU A 146 65.44 22.13 53.33
C LEU A 146 65.98 22.00 51.88
N ASP A 147 65.79 22.88 50.88
CA ASP A 147 65.39 24.28 50.76
C ASP A 147 65.08 24.61 49.28
N LEU A 148 64.10 25.51 49.09
CA LEU A 148 64.03 26.71 48.22
C LEU A 148 64.26 26.73 46.68
N ASP A 149 63.39 27.58 46.09
CA ASP A 149 63.54 28.54 44.96
C ASP A 149 63.38 28.17 43.47
N GLY A 150 62.63 29.05 42.78
CA GLY A 150 62.81 29.44 41.37
C GLY A 150 61.65 29.10 40.42
N THR A 151 60.65 29.96 40.22
CA THR A 151 60.53 31.06 39.22
C THR A 151 59.64 30.76 37.98
N GLN A 152 58.64 31.65 37.79
CA GLN A 152 58.03 32.14 36.52
C GLN A 152 57.23 31.12 35.66
N SER A 153 56.07 31.39 35.04
CA SER A 153 55.33 32.59 34.63
C SER A 153 53.87 32.19 34.25
N GLY A 154 52.87 33.05 34.46
CA GLY A 154 51.46 32.86 34.02
C GLY A 154 51.25 33.12 32.51
N PRO A 155 50.04 33.47 32.01
CA PRO A 155 48.72 33.57 32.67
C PRO A 155 47.56 32.87 31.90
N GLU A 156 46.41 32.64 32.54
CA GLU A 156 45.14 32.42 31.83
C GLU A 156 44.02 33.27 32.47
N VAL A 157 43.30 33.97 31.60
CA VAL A 157 42.41 35.10 31.89
C VAL A 157 40.96 34.61 32.06
N LEU A 158 40.33 34.97 33.18
CA LEU A 158 38.86 35.14 33.33
C LEU A 158 38.54 36.64 33.18
N PRO A 159 37.31 37.04 32.76
CA PRO A 159 36.17 37.23 33.69
C PRO A 159 34.80 36.79 33.08
N SER A 160 33.88 36.18 33.83
CA SER A 160 32.93 36.73 34.82
C SER A 160 31.82 37.66 34.27
N ASP A 161 30.59 37.12 34.30
CA ASP A 161 29.29 37.68 34.69
C ASP A 161 28.82 39.08 34.23
N LEU A 162 27.57 39.15 33.72
CA LEU A 162 26.41 39.72 34.44
C LEU A 162 25.13 39.82 33.57
N SER A 163 24.05 39.27 34.11
CA SER A 163 22.67 39.78 34.20
C SER A 163 22.06 40.69 33.10
N GLY A 164 20.86 40.32 32.64
CA GLY A 164 19.91 41.27 32.03
C GLY A 164 18.55 40.65 31.69
N ALA A 165 17.51 41.08 32.39
CA ALA A 165 16.13 40.60 32.30
C ALA A 165 15.30 41.28 31.19
N GLY A 166 14.23 40.62 30.75
CA GLY A 166 12.99 41.28 30.32
C GLY A 166 12.67 41.32 28.81
N PRO A 167 11.41 41.59 28.43
CA PRO A 167 10.62 40.67 27.59
C PRO A 167 10.34 41.19 26.17
N ILE A 168 10.03 40.25 25.25
CA ILE A 168 9.58 40.56 23.89
C ILE A 168 8.07 40.76 23.89
N GLY A 169 7.66 42.00 23.63
CA GLY A 169 6.28 42.40 23.33
C GLY A 169 5.93 42.21 21.86
N ALA A 170 4.65 41.98 21.61
CA ALA A 170 4.01 41.94 20.30
C ALA A 170 4.03 43.31 19.60
N VAL A 171 4.22 43.33 18.28
CA VAL A 171 3.68 44.37 17.39
C VAL A 171 3.36 43.78 16.01
N ALA A 172 2.20 44.17 15.51
CA ALA A 172 1.63 43.82 14.22
C ALA A 172 2.11 44.76 13.09
N SER A 173 1.76 44.35 11.86
CA SER A 173 1.44 45.20 10.70
C SER A 173 2.59 45.80 9.87
N SER A 174 2.69 45.41 8.61
CA SER A 174 2.08 46.14 7.47
C SER A 174 2.86 46.00 6.16
N SER A 175 2.09 46.11 5.09
CA SER A 175 2.46 46.11 3.68
C SER A 175 3.57 47.08 3.30
N VAL A 176 4.45 46.65 2.39
CA VAL A 176 5.08 47.56 1.41
C VAL A 176 5.03 46.89 0.03
N ALA A 177 4.29 47.54 -0.86
CA ALA A 177 4.37 47.36 -2.29
C ALA A 177 5.74 47.85 -2.79
N GLY A 178 6.36 47.10 -3.70
CA GLY A 178 7.61 47.50 -4.33
C GLY A 178 7.79 46.77 -5.64
N GLY A 179 7.23 47.33 -6.71
CA GLY A 179 7.55 46.93 -8.07
C GLY A 179 8.96 47.41 -8.45
N PHE A 180 9.73 46.54 -9.10
CA PHE A 180 10.87 46.95 -9.90
C PHE A 180 10.94 46.08 -11.16
N SER A 181 10.70 46.72 -12.30
CA SER A 181 11.12 46.23 -13.61
C SER A 181 12.65 46.33 -13.71
N ALA A 182 13.29 45.31 -14.27
CA ALA A 182 14.63 45.42 -14.81
C ALA A 182 14.66 44.87 -16.24
N VAL A 183 15.02 45.77 -17.14
CA VAL A 183 15.25 45.57 -18.57
C VAL A 183 16.67 45.02 -18.77
N GLY A 184 16.78 43.96 -19.58
CA GLY A 184 17.80 43.75 -20.63
C GLY A 184 19.28 43.68 -20.28
N ALA A 185 19.91 42.54 -20.60
CA ALA A 185 21.12 42.47 -21.42
C ALA A 185 21.41 41.00 -21.80
N GLY A 186 21.41 40.72 -23.12
CA GLY A 186 22.03 39.51 -23.66
C GLY A 186 23.57 39.60 -23.63
N PRO A 187 24.27 38.54 -24.04
CA PRO A 187 24.75 38.62 -25.42
C PRO A 187 24.59 37.33 -26.23
N SER A 188 24.44 37.59 -27.53
CA SER A 188 24.48 36.66 -28.65
C SER A 188 25.92 36.26 -28.96
N ALA A 189 26.16 34.99 -29.25
CA ALA A 189 27.31 34.55 -30.04
C ALA A 189 26.85 33.50 -31.06
N ALA A 190 27.00 33.87 -32.32
CA ALA A 190 26.68 33.14 -33.53
C ALA A 190 27.60 31.94 -33.75
N GLY A 191 27.13 30.95 -34.53
CA GLY A 191 27.99 29.85 -34.97
C GLY A 191 27.33 28.82 -35.89
N LEU A 192 26.94 29.25 -37.09
CA LEU A 192 27.02 28.52 -38.37
C LEU A 192 26.38 27.12 -38.53
N SER A 193 25.40 27.10 -39.42
CA SER A 193 24.88 25.95 -40.18
C SER A 193 25.87 25.50 -41.26
N VAL A 194 26.07 24.18 -41.40
CA VAL A 194 26.37 23.49 -42.67
C VAL A 194 25.67 22.12 -42.64
N GLY A 195 24.92 21.80 -43.68
CA GLY A 195 24.07 20.60 -43.75
C GLY A 195 24.72 19.35 -44.34
N GLY A 196 23.86 18.36 -44.61
CA GLY A 196 24.15 17.27 -45.54
C GLY A 196 24.07 15.86 -44.93
N PRO A 197 23.32 14.91 -45.53
CA PRO A 197 22.96 13.61 -44.95
C PRO A 197 23.93 12.48 -45.35
N VAL A 198 23.73 11.29 -44.76
CA VAL A 198 23.92 9.91 -45.28
C VAL A 198 24.29 8.97 -44.10
N GLY A 199 23.66 7.78 -44.08
CA GLY A 199 23.69 6.82 -42.98
C GLY A 199 24.88 5.84 -42.92
N ALA A 200 24.57 4.63 -42.43
CA ALA A 200 25.44 3.61 -41.82
C ALA A 200 25.73 3.94 -40.35
N GLY A 201 25.34 3.17 -39.34
CA GLY A 201 25.36 1.71 -39.21
C GLY A 201 26.30 1.38 -38.03
N VAL A 202 26.10 0.21 -37.41
CA VAL A 202 27.02 -0.48 -36.45
C VAL A 202 26.84 -0.08 -34.96
N PRO A 203 27.01 -0.98 -33.95
CA PRO A 203 26.63 -2.40 -33.85
C PRO A 203 25.94 -2.78 -32.52
N ALA A 204 25.32 -3.97 -32.50
CA ALA A 204 25.06 -4.74 -31.30
C ALA A 204 26.38 -5.32 -30.73
N ALA A 205 26.62 -5.13 -29.44
CA ALA A 205 27.68 -5.83 -28.71
C ALA A 205 27.04 -6.81 -27.71
N ALA A 206 27.01 -8.08 -28.13
CA ALA A 206 26.72 -9.21 -27.28
C ALA A 206 27.94 -9.50 -26.39
N VAL A 207 27.75 -9.58 -25.08
CA VAL A 207 28.72 -10.15 -24.15
C VAL A 207 28.32 -11.60 -23.92
N ALA A 208 28.98 -12.50 -24.66
CA ALA A 208 28.96 -13.93 -24.39
C ALA A 208 29.80 -14.22 -23.14
N ARG A 209 29.20 -14.93 -22.17
CA ARG A 209 29.94 -15.67 -21.14
C ARG A 209 29.71 -17.16 -21.38
N ASP A 210 30.72 -17.79 -21.95
CA ASP A 210 30.84 -19.23 -22.08
C ASP A 210 30.80 -19.90 -20.71
N THR A 211 29.86 -20.84 -20.55
CA THR A 211 29.88 -21.83 -19.48
C THR A 211 29.93 -23.19 -20.18
N PRO A 212 30.99 -23.99 -20.05
CA PRO A 212 30.99 -25.29 -20.71
C PRO A 212 30.08 -26.26 -19.96
N MET A 213 29.08 -26.76 -20.70
CA MET A 213 28.39 -28.02 -20.42
C MET A 213 29.41 -29.17 -20.44
N ALA A 214 29.38 -30.00 -19.39
CA ALA A 214 29.75 -31.41 -19.50
C ALA A 214 28.56 -32.24 -19.04
N GLY A 215 27.97 -32.93 -20.01
CA GLY A 215 26.83 -33.83 -19.85
C GLY A 215 27.21 -35.17 -19.22
N ALA A 216 26.18 -35.79 -18.69
CA ALA A 216 26.12 -37.09 -18.04
C ALA A 216 26.62 -38.27 -18.91
N LEU A 217 27.01 -39.35 -18.24
CA LEU A 217 26.36 -40.67 -18.42
C LEU A 217 26.74 -41.63 -17.29
N ALA A 218 25.77 -42.50 -16.99
CA ALA A 218 25.73 -43.49 -15.93
C ALA A 218 26.69 -44.67 -16.17
N GLU A 219 27.05 -45.39 -15.09
CA GLU A 219 26.74 -46.81 -14.86
C GLU A 219 27.58 -47.41 -13.72
N GLY A 220 26.91 -48.20 -12.87
CA GLY A 220 27.45 -49.47 -12.36
C GLY A 220 28.35 -49.45 -11.14
N GLY A 221 27.94 -50.16 -10.08
CA GLY A 221 28.87 -50.75 -9.12
C GLY A 221 28.38 -50.76 -7.69
N GLY A 222 27.55 -51.75 -7.35
CA GLY A 222 27.30 -52.09 -5.95
C GLY A 222 28.58 -52.55 -5.27
N SER A 223 28.79 -52.14 -4.03
CA SER A 223 29.70 -52.81 -3.11
C SER A 223 29.20 -52.64 -1.68
N THR A 224 28.60 -53.72 -1.19
CA THR A 224 28.36 -54.01 0.21
C THR A 224 29.69 -54.18 0.93
N VAL A 225 30.02 -53.30 1.87
CA VAL A 225 31.02 -53.58 2.90
C VAL A 225 30.36 -53.41 4.27
N ALA A 226 29.99 -54.56 4.83
CA ALA A 226 29.76 -54.73 6.25
C ALA A 226 31.09 -54.60 7.00
N GLY A 227 31.11 -53.82 8.08
CA GLY A 227 32.21 -53.75 9.02
C GLY A 227 31.68 -53.37 10.41
N PRO A 228 31.88 -54.19 11.46
CA PRO A 228 31.35 -53.93 12.78
C PRO A 228 32.28 -52.97 13.53
N SER A 229 31.73 -51.88 14.07
CA SER A 229 32.45 -51.03 15.01
C SER A 229 31.94 -51.31 16.42
N THR A 230 32.63 -52.22 17.11
CA THR A 230 32.61 -52.31 18.57
C THR A 230 33.31 -51.08 19.12
N ASN A 231 32.53 -50.16 19.71
CA ASN A 231 33.05 -49.01 20.44
C ASN A 231 32.64 -49.15 21.91
N ASP A 232 33.26 -50.11 22.59
CA ASP A 232 33.38 -50.12 24.06
C ASP A 232 34.51 -49.14 24.42
N GLY A 233 34.14 -47.87 24.58
CA GLY A 233 34.98 -46.84 25.18
C GLY A 233 34.69 -46.74 26.68
N PRO A 234 35.71 -46.64 27.54
CA PRO A 234 35.55 -46.70 28.98
C PRO A 234 34.78 -45.49 29.53
N HIS A 235 33.80 -45.76 30.40
CA HIS A 235 33.16 -44.77 31.24
C HIS A 235 34.20 -43.99 32.06
N CYS A 236 34.55 -42.79 31.62
CA CYS A 236 35.18 -41.79 32.48
C CYS A 236 34.13 -41.27 33.49
N PRO A 237 34.45 -41.18 34.78
CA PRO A 237 33.51 -40.71 35.79
C PRO A 237 33.21 -39.23 35.56
N ALA A 238 31.91 -38.94 35.43
CA ALA A 238 31.38 -37.58 35.48
C ALA A 238 31.64 -36.99 36.86
N GLY A 239 32.73 -36.24 37.01
CA GLY A 239 33.11 -35.63 38.27
C GLY A 239 33.94 -34.36 38.09
N ALA A 240 33.28 -33.21 38.25
CA ALA A 240 33.85 -31.98 38.80
C ALA A 240 34.76 -31.06 37.95
N ASP A 241 34.57 -30.95 36.63
CA ASP A 241 35.23 -29.92 35.79
C ASP A 241 34.25 -28.92 35.10
N ALA A 242 33.05 -28.73 35.66
CA ALA A 242 32.03 -27.83 35.08
C ALA A 242 32.32 -26.31 35.29
N ASP A 243 33.29 -25.95 36.14
CA ASP A 243 33.56 -24.55 36.52
C ASP A 243 34.72 -23.91 35.74
N LEU A 244 35.10 -24.47 34.58
CA LEU A 244 36.06 -23.80 33.71
C LEU A 244 35.40 -22.55 33.09
N PRO A 245 36.01 -21.35 33.24
CA PRO A 245 35.45 -20.09 32.73
C PRO A 245 35.12 -20.10 31.22
N GLY A 246 35.77 -21.00 30.46
CA GLY A 246 35.51 -21.20 29.03
C GLY A 246 34.18 -21.89 28.71
N ALA A 247 33.61 -22.67 29.64
CA ALA A 247 32.31 -23.32 29.44
C ALA A 247 31.18 -22.29 29.37
N VAL A 248 31.26 -21.24 30.20
CA VAL A 248 30.24 -20.20 30.25
C VAL A 248 30.27 -19.33 28.99
N THR A 249 31.45 -18.92 28.51
CA THR A 249 31.55 -18.18 27.24
C THR A 249 31.07 -19.00 26.06
N ALA A 250 31.42 -20.29 26.00
CA ALA A 250 30.91 -21.20 24.96
C ALA A 250 29.37 -21.33 25.00
N SER A 251 28.77 -21.33 26.19
CA SER A 251 27.31 -21.38 26.33
C SER A 251 26.64 -20.11 25.79
N LEU A 252 27.22 -18.92 26.01
CA LEU A 252 26.71 -17.65 25.51
C LEU A 252 26.74 -17.60 23.97
N TYR A 253 27.85 -18.00 23.34
CA TYR A 253 27.93 -18.08 21.87
C TYR A 253 26.91 -19.05 21.29
N ARG A 254 26.72 -20.22 21.92
CA ARG A 254 25.73 -21.21 21.46
C ARG A 254 24.30 -20.66 21.57
N SER A 255 23.94 -20.06 22.71
CA SER A 255 22.62 -19.45 22.88
C SER A 255 22.37 -18.29 21.90
N ALA A 256 23.39 -17.48 21.62
CA ALA A 256 23.28 -16.43 20.60
C ALA A 256 23.06 -17.02 19.21
N LEU A 257 23.81 -18.06 18.84
CA LEU A 257 23.66 -18.73 17.55
C LEU A 257 22.27 -19.35 17.39
N ASP A 258 21.76 -20.04 18.41
CA ASP A 258 20.42 -20.64 18.40
C ASP A 258 19.31 -19.60 18.20
N LEU A 259 19.46 -18.41 18.80
CA LEU A 259 18.52 -17.29 18.61
C LEU A 259 18.55 -16.76 17.18
N ILE A 260 19.74 -16.59 16.59
CA ILE A 260 19.90 -16.08 15.23
C ILE A 260 19.38 -17.11 14.21
N GLU A 261 19.72 -18.38 14.36
CA GLU A 261 19.18 -19.46 13.50
C GLU A 261 17.66 -19.59 13.64
N GLY A 262 17.13 -19.46 14.85
CA GLY A 262 15.70 -19.45 15.12
C GLY A 262 14.99 -18.29 14.40
N SER A 263 15.56 -17.08 14.52
CA SER A 263 15.09 -15.87 13.84
C SER A 263 15.10 -16.05 12.32
N TYR A 264 16.16 -16.63 11.77
CA TYR A 264 16.31 -16.93 10.34
C TYR A 264 15.19 -17.83 9.81
N ARG A 265 14.91 -18.95 10.50
CA ARG A 265 13.85 -19.90 10.13
C ARG A 265 12.45 -19.32 10.22
N VAL A 266 12.21 -18.41 11.17
CA VAL A 266 10.93 -17.68 11.25
C VAL A 266 10.80 -16.75 10.04
N GLY A 267 11.88 -16.06 9.66
CA GLY A 267 11.94 -15.25 8.44
C GLY A 267 11.57 -16.01 7.18
N GLU A 268 12.16 -17.20 6.96
CA GLU A 268 11.83 -18.04 5.80
C GLU A 268 10.35 -18.46 5.78
N LYS A 269 9.81 -18.87 6.93
CA LYS A 269 8.39 -19.24 7.03
C LYS A 269 7.47 -18.05 6.78
N GLY A 270 7.89 -16.83 7.17
CA GLY A 270 7.18 -15.59 6.91
C GLY A 270 7.05 -15.31 5.40
N ILE A 271 8.14 -15.44 4.64
CA ILE A 271 8.14 -15.26 3.18
C ILE A 271 7.33 -16.37 2.50
N ALA A 272 7.57 -17.63 2.84
CA ALA A 272 6.83 -18.76 2.29
C ALA A 272 5.32 -18.69 2.61
N ALA A 273 4.91 -17.96 3.65
CA ALA A 273 3.50 -17.70 3.94
C ALA A 273 2.90 -16.61 3.02
N LEU A 274 3.68 -15.61 2.62
CA LEU A 274 3.27 -14.58 1.65
C LEU A 274 3.09 -15.20 0.25
N GLU A 275 4.07 -15.97 -0.22
CA GLU A 275 4.04 -16.63 -1.55
C GLU A 275 2.90 -17.65 -1.68
N ARG A 276 2.54 -18.32 -0.59
CA ARG A 276 1.37 -19.23 -0.57
C ARG A 276 0.03 -18.49 -0.54
N GLY A 277 -0.01 -17.28 0.03
CA GLY A 277 -1.21 -16.45 0.05
C GLY A 277 -1.64 -16.07 -1.37
N GLU A 278 -0.68 -15.62 -2.16
CA GLU A 278 -0.88 -15.21 -3.56
C GLU A 278 -1.42 -16.36 -4.44
N ASN A 279 -0.88 -17.57 -4.26
CA ASN A 279 -1.31 -18.73 -5.04
C ASN A 279 -2.67 -19.33 -4.62
N ARG A 280 -3.16 -19.03 -3.41
CA ARG A 280 -4.37 -19.66 -2.88
C ARG A 280 -5.64 -19.08 -3.48
N ASP A 281 -5.68 -17.77 -3.68
CA ASP A 281 -6.88 -17.08 -4.19
C ASP A 281 -7.14 -17.45 -5.67
N HIS A 282 -6.10 -17.69 -6.47
CA HIS A 282 -6.27 -18.08 -7.88
C HIS A 282 -6.76 -19.52 -8.10
N ASN A 283 -6.44 -20.46 -7.21
CA ASN A 283 -6.83 -21.87 -7.38
C ASN A 283 -8.22 -22.22 -6.83
N GLU A 284 -8.77 -21.44 -5.88
CA GLU A 284 -10.07 -21.74 -5.28
C GLU A 284 -11.28 -21.27 -6.13
N GLU A 285 -11.11 -20.28 -7.02
CA GLU A 285 -12.19 -19.80 -7.91
C GLU A 285 -12.17 -20.48 -9.30
N ALA A 286 -11.04 -21.01 -9.77
CA ALA A 286 -10.94 -21.69 -11.06
C ALA A 286 -11.58 -23.11 -11.09
N GLY A 287 -12.30 -23.50 -10.02
CA GLY A 287 -12.84 -24.84 -9.82
C GLY A 287 -13.97 -25.28 -10.76
N HIS A 288 -14.47 -24.44 -11.67
CA HIS A 288 -15.47 -24.81 -12.68
C HIS A 288 -15.05 -24.37 -14.09
N GLY A 289 -14.23 -25.21 -14.75
CA GLY A 289 -14.19 -25.37 -16.20
C GLY A 289 -13.62 -24.22 -17.04
N GLY A 290 -12.30 -24.22 -17.29
CA GLY A 290 -11.72 -23.34 -18.29
C GLY A 290 -10.19 -23.37 -18.34
N ALA A 291 -9.60 -24.49 -18.72
CA ALA A 291 -8.16 -24.61 -18.93
C ALA A 291 -7.72 -23.98 -20.27
N ALA A 292 -7.76 -22.64 -20.40
CA ALA A 292 -7.12 -21.90 -21.52
C ALA A 292 -7.20 -20.37 -21.37
N ALA A 293 -6.61 -19.77 -20.33
CA ALA A 293 -6.39 -18.31 -20.30
C ALA A 293 -5.33 -17.91 -19.25
N ALA A 294 -4.09 -18.38 -19.40
CA ALA A 294 -2.98 -18.02 -18.51
C ALA A 294 -2.16 -16.80 -18.98
N GLY A 295 -2.70 -15.97 -19.90
CA GLY A 295 -1.91 -14.97 -20.62
C GLY A 295 -2.03 -13.51 -20.18
N ASP A 296 -3.19 -13.05 -19.68
CA ASP A 296 -3.52 -11.61 -19.79
C ASP A 296 -4.23 -11.00 -18.58
N ALA A 297 -4.25 -11.69 -17.44
CA ALA A 297 -4.89 -11.21 -16.20
C ALA A 297 -3.97 -10.37 -15.29
N LYS A 298 -2.81 -9.93 -15.80
CA LYS A 298 -1.81 -9.18 -15.02
C LYS A 298 -2.11 -7.67 -14.90
N ASP A 299 -3.04 -7.16 -15.70
CA ASP A 299 -3.31 -5.72 -15.83
C ASP A 299 -4.56 -5.21 -15.09
N LEU A 300 -5.32 -6.08 -14.39
CA LEU A 300 -6.57 -5.69 -13.72
C LEU A 300 -6.69 -6.12 -12.25
N VAL A 301 -5.66 -6.71 -11.66
CA VAL A 301 -5.59 -6.84 -10.20
C VAL A 301 -5.22 -5.47 -9.65
N ASP A 302 -6.14 -4.87 -8.90
CA ASP A 302 -6.01 -3.55 -8.30
C ASP A 302 -4.60 -3.35 -7.72
N GLU A 303 -3.84 -2.40 -8.28
CA GLU A 303 -2.45 -2.14 -7.90
C GLU A 303 -2.30 -1.92 -6.38
N GLU A 304 -3.35 -1.49 -5.71
CA GLU A 304 -3.36 -1.17 -4.28
C GLU A 304 -3.10 -2.38 -3.37
N ASP A 305 -3.70 -3.55 -3.64
CA ASP A 305 -3.53 -4.75 -2.80
C ASP A 305 -2.11 -5.33 -2.88
N THR A 306 -1.41 -5.10 -4.01
CA THR A 306 -0.02 -5.53 -4.17
C THR A 306 0.96 -4.75 -3.28
N THR A 307 0.63 -3.51 -2.90
CA THR A 307 1.57 -2.64 -2.17
C THR A 307 1.88 -3.15 -0.76
N ALA A 308 0.86 -3.61 -0.02
CA ALA A 308 1.02 -4.10 1.35
C ALA A 308 1.77 -5.44 1.39
N ALA A 309 1.50 -6.32 0.42
CA ALA A 309 2.21 -7.59 0.28
C ALA A 309 3.69 -7.38 -0.06
N VAL A 310 4.00 -6.50 -1.03
CA VAL A 310 5.37 -6.14 -1.40
C VAL A 310 6.11 -5.50 -0.23
N ALA A 311 5.47 -4.59 0.51
CA ALA A 311 6.06 -3.97 1.70
C ALA A 311 6.38 -5.02 2.79
N SER A 312 5.46 -5.97 3.02
CA SER A 312 5.66 -7.06 3.98
C SER A 312 6.78 -8.00 3.56
N TRP A 313 6.86 -8.33 2.26
CA TRP A 313 7.94 -9.14 1.69
C TRP A 313 9.29 -8.44 1.83
N ARG A 314 9.39 -7.15 1.48
CA ARG A 314 10.62 -6.33 1.64
C ARG A 314 11.07 -6.30 3.10
N ALA A 315 10.14 -6.16 4.04
CA ALA A 315 10.46 -6.16 5.47
C ALA A 315 11.04 -7.52 5.94
N TRP A 316 10.49 -8.64 5.46
CA TRP A 316 11.02 -9.97 5.76
C TRP A 316 12.40 -10.20 5.14
N ARG A 317 12.58 -9.85 3.87
CA ARG A 317 13.87 -9.96 3.19
C ARG A 317 14.94 -9.12 3.88
N PHE A 318 14.62 -7.90 4.29
CA PHE A 318 15.56 -7.04 5.02
C PHE A 318 16.01 -7.67 6.35
N LEU A 319 15.07 -8.26 7.10
CA LEU A 319 15.37 -9.01 8.32
C LEU A 319 16.27 -10.23 8.03
N GLN A 320 16.05 -10.95 6.92
CA GLN A 320 16.91 -12.06 6.52
C GLN A 320 18.33 -11.61 6.19
N VAL A 321 18.51 -10.52 5.43
CA VAL A 321 19.84 -9.93 5.13
C VAL A 321 20.60 -9.66 6.43
N ASN A 322 19.94 -9.03 7.41
CA ASN A 322 20.55 -8.77 8.72
C ASN A 322 20.88 -10.06 9.48
N THR A 323 19.98 -11.03 9.47
CA THR A 323 20.18 -12.30 10.18
C THR A 323 21.32 -13.11 9.55
N CYS A 324 21.42 -13.17 8.23
CA CYS A 324 22.53 -13.80 7.50
C CYS A 324 23.87 -13.08 7.76
N ALA A 325 23.89 -11.75 7.83
CA ALA A 325 25.09 -10.99 8.22
C ALA A 325 25.57 -11.36 9.64
N MET A 326 24.64 -11.47 10.59
CA MET A 326 24.95 -11.91 11.95
C MET A 326 25.45 -13.37 12.00
N LEU A 327 24.80 -14.30 11.28
CA LEU A 327 25.26 -15.69 11.16
C LEU A 327 26.67 -15.77 10.56
N ALA A 328 26.94 -15.04 9.48
CA ALA A 328 28.24 -15.00 8.85
C ALA A 328 29.34 -14.55 9.82
N ALA A 329 29.09 -13.48 10.59
CA ALA A 329 30.02 -13.00 11.61
C ALA A 329 30.27 -14.06 12.69
N GLN A 330 29.20 -14.72 13.16
CA GLN A 330 29.31 -15.74 14.22
C GLN A 330 29.98 -17.02 13.77
N TYR A 331 29.65 -17.54 12.60
CA TYR A 331 30.34 -18.69 12.05
C TYR A 331 31.82 -18.39 11.81
N THR A 332 32.17 -17.17 11.43
CA THR A 332 33.58 -16.75 11.32
C THR A 332 34.27 -16.81 12.68
N ALA A 333 33.65 -16.26 13.73
CA ALA A 333 34.20 -16.27 15.09
C ALA A 333 34.38 -17.69 15.66
N LEU A 334 33.50 -18.63 15.27
CA LEU A 334 33.56 -20.04 15.68
C LEU A 334 34.50 -20.91 14.82
N GLY A 335 35.16 -20.35 13.80
CA GLY A 335 36.01 -21.11 12.88
C GLY A 335 35.24 -21.97 11.87
N ARG A 336 33.93 -21.74 11.72
CA ARG A 336 33.03 -22.41 10.76
C ARG A 336 33.03 -21.69 9.42
N GLY A 337 34.18 -21.70 8.74
CA GLY A 337 34.42 -20.89 7.54
C GLY A 337 33.48 -21.17 6.36
N VAL A 338 33.06 -22.44 6.18
CA VAL A 338 32.16 -22.84 5.07
C VAL A 338 30.76 -22.27 5.29
N GLU A 339 30.22 -22.40 6.50
CA GLU A 339 28.90 -21.88 6.86
C GLU A 339 28.90 -20.34 6.89
N ALA A 340 30.02 -19.73 7.29
CA ALA A 340 30.21 -18.29 7.21
C ALA A 340 30.15 -17.80 5.75
N ALA A 341 30.87 -18.47 4.84
CA ALA A 341 30.86 -18.13 3.42
C ALA A 341 29.47 -18.33 2.80
N SER A 342 28.79 -19.43 3.12
CA SER A 342 27.42 -19.69 2.69
C SER A 342 26.46 -18.60 3.16
N SER A 343 26.56 -18.17 4.43
CA SER A 343 25.71 -17.12 4.98
C SER A 343 25.98 -15.75 4.35
N ARG A 344 27.22 -15.46 3.94
CA ARG A 344 27.54 -14.22 3.21
C ARG A 344 26.99 -14.23 1.79
N ALA A 345 27.16 -15.34 1.07
CA ALA A 345 26.61 -15.48 -0.28
C ALA A 345 25.09 -15.31 -0.27
N GLU A 346 24.40 -15.93 0.69
CA GLU A 346 22.95 -15.79 0.84
C GLU A 346 22.52 -14.38 1.28
N MET A 347 23.33 -13.70 2.09
CA MET A 347 23.10 -12.30 2.45
C MET A 347 23.20 -11.39 1.22
N GLU A 348 24.22 -11.59 0.38
CA GLU A 348 24.43 -10.83 -0.86
C GLU A 348 23.31 -11.07 -1.87
N GLU A 349 22.90 -12.33 -2.06
CA GLU A 349 21.78 -12.70 -2.93
C GLU A 349 20.48 -11.99 -2.52
N LYS A 350 20.12 -12.03 -1.23
CA LYS A 350 18.90 -11.39 -0.73
C LYS A 350 18.98 -9.86 -0.75
N ALA A 351 20.17 -9.30 -0.54
CA ALA A 351 20.41 -7.87 -0.66
C ALA A 351 20.23 -7.43 -2.12
N GLN A 352 20.71 -8.21 -3.08
CA GLN A 352 20.51 -7.97 -4.51
C GLN A 352 19.02 -8.07 -4.88
N GLU A 353 18.31 -9.10 -4.42
CA GLU A 353 16.87 -9.27 -4.66
C GLU A 353 16.04 -8.06 -4.15
N LEU A 354 16.40 -7.52 -2.98
CA LEU A 354 15.80 -6.28 -2.45
C LEU A 354 16.09 -5.05 -3.33
N GLN A 355 17.29 -4.95 -3.90
CA GLN A 355 17.65 -3.84 -4.78
C GLN A 355 16.92 -3.96 -6.12
N GLU A 356 16.89 -5.15 -6.72
CA GLU A 356 16.18 -5.43 -7.97
C GLU A 356 14.69 -5.12 -7.85
N THR A 357 14.05 -5.51 -6.75
CA THR A 357 12.63 -5.20 -6.52
C THR A 357 12.35 -3.72 -6.28
N ALA A 358 13.30 -2.96 -5.75
CA ALA A 358 13.19 -1.51 -5.62
C ALA A 358 13.40 -0.81 -6.98
N GLU A 359 14.37 -1.28 -7.76
CA GLU A 359 14.63 -0.80 -9.13
C GLU A 359 13.46 -1.08 -10.08
N ALA A 360 12.87 -2.27 -10.00
CA ALA A 360 11.68 -2.62 -10.78
C ALA A 360 10.48 -1.71 -10.44
N ALA A 361 10.31 -1.32 -9.17
CA ALA A 361 9.26 -0.39 -8.77
C ALA A 361 9.48 1.03 -9.34
N VAL A 362 10.73 1.50 -9.33
CA VAL A 362 11.11 2.77 -9.97
C VAL A 362 10.87 2.69 -11.48
N ALA A 363 11.36 1.65 -12.16
CA ALA A 363 11.17 1.47 -13.59
C ALA A 363 9.68 1.41 -13.99
N LYS A 364 8.85 0.71 -13.20
CA LYS A 364 7.39 0.67 -13.39
C LYS A 364 6.78 2.06 -13.26
N ALA A 365 7.19 2.85 -12.26
CA ALA A 365 6.73 4.22 -12.08
C ALA A 365 7.18 5.14 -13.22
N GLU A 366 8.40 4.98 -13.73
CA GLU A 366 8.94 5.72 -14.88
C GLU A 366 8.15 5.41 -16.16
N THR A 367 7.90 4.12 -16.46
CA THR A 367 7.08 3.72 -17.61
C THR A 367 5.67 4.30 -17.53
N ARG A 368 5.02 4.19 -16.36
CA ARG A 368 3.68 4.75 -16.15
C ARG A 368 3.65 6.27 -16.35
N ASN A 369 4.66 6.98 -15.86
CA ASN A 369 4.78 8.42 -16.06
C ASN A 369 5.00 8.78 -17.54
N ALA A 370 5.84 8.04 -18.25
CA ALA A 370 6.09 8.25 -19.67
C ALA A 370 4.82 8.02 -20.53
N ASP A 371 4.04 6.97 -20.23
CA ASP A 371 2.79 6.67 -20.93
C ASP A 371 1.75 7.80 -20.73
N LEU A 372 1.64 8.31 -19.50
CA LEU A 372 0.76 9.43 -19.18
C LEU A 372 1.19 10.71 -19.89
N ALA A 373 2.49 11.02 -19.89
CA ALA A 373 3.04 12.17 -20.60
C ALA A 373 2.78 12.09 -22.11
N ALA A 374 2.94 10.91 -22.72
CA ALA A 374 2.66 10.69 -24.14
C ALA A 374 1.17 10.92 -24.46
N ARG A 375 0.25 10.39 -23.63
CA ARG A 375 -1.20 10.61 -23.79
C ARG A 375 -1.58 12.09 -23.61
N ILE A 376 -0.99 12.78 -22.65
CA ILE A 376 -1.20 14.22 -22.43
C ILE A 376 -0.72 15.01 -23.66
N ALA A 377 0.44 14.67 -24.21
CA ALA A 377 0.97 15.31 -25.41
C ALA A 377 0.04 15.10 -26.62
N GLU A 378 -0.49 13.90 -26.82
CA GLU A 378 -1.48 13.61 -27.87
C GLU A 378 -2.75 14.48 -27.70
N LEU A 379 -3.29 14.56 -26.48
CA LEU A 379 -4.46 15.39 -26.19
C LEU A 379 -4.21 16.87 -26.49
N GLN A 380 -3.06 17.40 -26.07
CA GLN A 380 -2.69 18.80 -26.22
C GLN A 380 -2.38 19.19 -27.67
N GLN A 381 -1.62 18.36 -28.38
CA GLN A 381 -1.09 18.72 -29.70
C GLN A 381 -2.05 18.42 -30.84
N THR A 382 -2.84 17.34 -30.75
CA THR A 382 -3.66 16.88 -31.88
C THR A 382 -5.14 16.88 -31.55
N LYS A 383 -5.57 16.16 -30.50
CA LYS A 383 -7.00 15.85 -30.29
C LYS A 383 -7.82 17.09 -29.96
N ILE A 384 -7.42 17.88 -28.95
CA ILE A 384 -8.18 19.05 -28.50
C ILE A 384 -8.24 20.15 -29.58
N PRO A 385 -7.12 20.56 -30.21
CA PRO A 385 -7.17 21.55 -31.29
C PRO A 385 -8.04 21.12 -32.47
N ASN A 386 -7.92 19.86 -32.91
CA ASN A 386 -8.69 19.34 -34.05
C ASN A 386 -10.20 19.30 -33.76
N LEU A 387 -10.60 18.81 -32.58
CA LEU A 387 -12.01 18.75 -32.20
C LEU A 387 -12.64 20.13 -32.07
N TRP A 388 -11.91 21.11 -31.52
CA TRP A 388 -12.42 22.48 -31.47
C TRP A 388 -12.48 23.17 -32.83
N HIS A 389 -11.51 22.90 -33.71
CA HIS A 389 -11.55 23.39 -35.08
C HIS A 389 -12.77 22.82 -35.83
N GLN A 390 -13.01 21.50 -35.73
CA GLN A 390 -14.20 20.86 -36.30
C GLN A 390 -15.50 21.39 -35.70
N ALA A 391 -15.55 21.64 -34.39
CA ALA A 391 -16.73 22.22 -33.75
C ALA A 391 -17.02 23.62 -34.29
N HIS A 392 -15.97 24.43 -34.47
CA HIS A 392 -16.07 25.78 -35.03
C HIS A 392 -16.52 25.77 -36.49
N GLU A 393 -15.94 24.91 -37.33
CA GLU A 393 -16.37 24.72 -38.73
C GLU A 393 -17.82 24.23 -38.82
N ALA A 394 -18.26 23.42 -37.86
CA ALA A 394 -19.65 22.98 -37.73
C ALA A 394 -20.59 24.07 -37.17
N GLY A 395 -20.10 25.30 -36.93
CA GLY A 395 -20.91 26.44 -36.48
C GLY A 395 -21.06 26.59 -34.97
N PHE A 396 -20.14 26.02 -34.17
CA PHE A 396 -20.15 26.25 -32.73
C PHE A 396 -19.73 27.70 -32.42
N PRO A 397 -20.53 28.48 -31.66
CA PRO A 397 -20.25 29.90 -31.43
C PRO A 397 -18.92 30.14 -30.70
N VAL A 398 -18.04 30.97 -31.27
CA VAL A 398 -16.74 31.36 -30.66
C VAL A 398 -16.92 31.96 -29.27
N ARG A 399 -17.99 32.72 -29.03
CA ARG A 399 -18.28 33.28 -27.69
C ARG A 399 -18.50 32.22 -26.62
N LEU A 400 -19.10 31.08 -26.97
CA LEU A 400 -19.29 29.96 -26.05
C LEU A 400 -17.98 29.23 -25.79
N LEU A 401 -17.12 29.13 -26.80
CA LEU A 401 -15.76 28.63 -26.65
C LEU A 401 -14.95 29.52 -25.70
N ASP A 402 -14.95 30.83 -25.91
CA ASP A 402 -14.30 31.81 -25.02
C ASP A 402 -14.79 31.67 -23.56
N LEU A 403 -16.10 31.55 -23.35
CA LEU A 403 -16.68 31.41 -22.02
C LEU A 403 -16.26 30.10 -21.33
N CYS A 404 -16.18 29.01 -22.09
CA CYS A 404 -15.68 27.72 -21.60
C CYS A 404 -14.21 27.82 -21.17
N LEU A 405 -13.40 28.58 -21.91
CA LEU A 405 -11.95 28.65 -21.71
C LEU A 405 -11.50 29.72 -20.71
N ARG A 406 -12.26 30.82 -20.55
CA ARG A 406 -11.89 31.96 -19.69
C ARG A 406 -12.29 31.83 -18.23
N LYS A 407 -13.34 31.06 -17.90
CA LYS A 407 -13.86 31.00 -16.52
C LYS A 407 -12.88 30.40 -15.49
N GLY A 408 -11.80 29.75 -15.93
CA GLY A 408 -10.71 29.29 -15.07
C GLY A 408 -9.69 30.36 -14.67
N ALA A 409 -9.52 31.41 -15.49
CA ALA A 409 -8.60 32.51 -15.22
C ALA A 409 -9.30 33.56 -14.33
N SER A 410 -9.34 33.32 -13.03
CA SER A 410 -9.96 34.24 -12.05
C SER A 410 -9.23 35.56 -11.85
N ASP A 411 -8.13 35.80 -12.56
CA ASP A 411 -7.32 37.00 -12.39
C ASP A 411 -7.96 38.14 -13.17
N SER A 412 -9.02 38.67 -12.56
CA SER A 412 -10.02 39.58 -13.09
C SER A 412 -9.55 41.03 -13.32
N SER A 413 -8.26 41.26 -13.57
CA SER A 413 -7.73 42.64 -13.63
C SER A 413 -7.04 43.06 -14.93
N SER A 414 -6.93 42.18 -15.94
CA SER A 414 -6.37 42.60 -17.24
C SER A 414 -7.48 42.95 -18.24
N SER A 415 -7.97 44.18 -18.12
CA SER A 415 -8.72 44.86 -19.18
C SER A 415 -7.75 45.21 -20.31
N CYS A 416 -8.14 44.99 -21.57
CA CYS A 416 -7.51 45.45 -22.84
C CYS A 416 -6.24 44.66 -23.25
N VAL A 417 -5.94 44.28 -24.50
CA VAL A 417 -6.33 44.66 -25.87
C VAL A 417 -6.11 43.41 -26.76
N SER A 418 -6.95 43.19 -27.78
CA SER A 418 -6.88 42.11 -28.78
C SER A 418 -7.26 40.70 -28.30
N ALA A 419 -8.42 40.21 -28.76
CA ALA A 419 -8.76 38.79 -28.61
C ALA A 419 -7.69 37.96 -29.34
N PRO A 420 -7.08 36.96 -28.69
CA PRO A 420 -6.12 36.09 -29.35
C PRO A 420 -6.77 35.37 -30.53
N ASN A 421 -6.01 35.20 -31.63
CA ASN A 421 -6.49 34.55 -32.86
C ASN A 421 -6.87 33.07 -32.65
N ASP A 422 -6.41 32.44 -31.57
CA ASP A 422 -6.78 31.07 -31.19
C ASP A 422 -7.04 30.96 -29.67
N PRO A 423 -8.31 30.91 -29.23
CA PRO A 423 -8.64 30.82 -27.81
C PRO A 423 -8.24 29.46 -27.22
N VAL A 424 -8.19 28.38 -28.01
CA VAL A 424 -7.84 27.02 -27.56
C VAL A 424 -6.35 26.96 -27.23
N ALA A 425 -5.50 27.44 -28.14
CA ALA A 425 -4.06 27.53 -27.90
C ALA A 425 -3.74 28.40 -26.67
N THR A 426 -4.46 29.52 -26.51
CA THR A 426 -4.30 30.41 -25.35
C THR A 426 -4.66 29.71 -24.03
N TRP A 427 -5.74 28.92 -24.02
CA TRP A 427 -6.12 28.14 -22.84
C TRP A 427 -5.12 27.03 -22.53
N LEU A 428 -4.66 26.28 -23.55
CA LEU A 428 -3.67 25.21 -23.40
C LEU A 428 -2.34 25.75 -22.83
N ASP A 429 -1.83 26.84 -23.38
CA ASP A 429 -0.63 27.52 -22.85
C ASP A 429 -0.86 28.02 -21.42
N GLY A 430 -2.04 28.61 -21.15
CA GLY A 430 -2.41 29.10 -19.83
C GLY A 430 -2.45 28.00 -18.76
N ILE A 431 -3.09 26.85 -19.04
CA ILE A 431 -3.16 25.74 -18.09
C ILE A 431 -1.79 25.09 -17.88
N GLN A 432 -0.97 24.95 -18.94
CA GLN A 432 0.40 24.43 -18.83
C GLN A 432 1.26 25.33 -17.94
N LYS A 433 1.22 26.65 -18.14
CA LYS A 433 1.96 27.61 -17.29
C LYS A 433 1.53 27.56 -15.84
N ARG A 434 0.22 27.50 -15.57
CA ARG A 434 -0.30 27.38 -14.19
C ARG A 434 0.06 26.05 -13.54
N TYR A 435 0.00 24.95 -14.28
CA TYR A 435 0.43 23.64 -13.83
C TYR A 435 1.93 23.61 -13.50
N ALA A 436 2.77 24.14 -14.38
CA ALA A 436 4.22 24.24 -14.16
C ALA A 436 4.54 25.10 -12.91
N ALA A 437 3.91 26.27 -12.78
CA ALA A 437 4.10 27.14 -11.62
C ALA A 437 3.66 26.48 -10.31
N ALA A 438 2.52 25.78 -10.31
CA ALA A 438 2.05 25.04 -9.14
C ALA A 438 3.01 23.90 -8.76
N ARG A 439 3.56 23.19 -9.75
CA ARG A 439 4.58 22.15 -9.52
C ARG A 439 5.87 22.72 -8.95
N GLU A 440 6.36 23.82 -9.47
CA GLU A 440 7.57 24.48 -8.95
C GLU A 440 7.38 24.92 -7.49
N LEU A 441 6.22 25.51 -7.17
CA LEU A 441 5.88 25.90 -5.81
C LEU A 441 5.79 24.68 -4.88
N GLU A 442 5.16 23.60 -5.32
CA GLU A 442 5.07 22.36 -4.55
C GLU A 442 6.45 21.71 -4.32
N ILE A 443 7.33 21.72 -5.32
CA ILE A 443 8.72 21.25 -5.16
C ILE A 443 9.48 22.10 -4.14
N ALA A 444 9.34 23.43 -4.20
CA ALA A 444 9.97 24.33 -3.24
C ALA A 444 9.46 24.11 -1.81
N GLU A 445 8.16 23.95 -1.62
CA GLU A 445 7.56 23.65 -0.31
C GLU A 445 8.03 22.30 0.23
N ARG A 446 8.06 21.25 -0.60
CA ARG A 446 8.53 19.94 -0.18
C ARG A 446 10.01 19.96 0.18
N GLY A 447 10.83 20.72 -0.56
CA GLY A 447 12.22 21.00 -0.19
C GLY A 447 12.35 21.59 1.22
N ASN A 448 11.53 22.60 1.54
CA ASN A 448 11.50 23.20 2.88
C ASN A 448 11.04 22.21 3.95
N ARG A 449 9.99 21.43 3.68
CA ARG A 449 9.49 20.39 4.60
C ARG A 449 10.54 19.28 4.82
N LEU A 450 11.33 18.91 3.81
CA LEU A 450 12.43 17.94 3.95
C LEU A 450 13.53 18.46 4.86
N ILE A 451 13.86 19.76 4.78
CA ILE A 451 14.84 20.38 5.69
C ILE A 451 14.35 20.31 7.14
N VAL A 452 13.06 20.57 7.37
CA VAL A 452 12.47 20.45 8.71
C VAL A 452 12.44 18.99 9.18
N ALA A 453 12.04 18.06 8.31
CA ALA A 453 11.93 16.63 8.63
C ALA A 453 13.28 15.96 8.92
N ARG A 454 14.41 16.49 8.43
CA ARG A 454 15.74 16.01 8.87
C ARG A 454 15.96 16.12 10.38
N SER A 455 15.21 17.00 11.06
CA SER A 455 15.25 17.13 12.52
C SER A 455 14.31 16.16 13.24
N ASP A 456 13.34 15.58 12.52
CA ASP A 456 12.35 14.64 13.04
C ASP A 456 12.13 13.49 12.04
N PRO A 457 12.82 12.35 12.21
CA PRO A 457 12.73 11.22 11.28
C PRO A 457 11.32 10.63 11.15
N GLY A 458 10.38 10.97 12.05
CA GLY A 458 8.98 10.56 11.93
C GLY A 458 8.22 11.26 10.79
N LEU A 459 8.70 12.42 10.32
CA LEU A 459 7.99 13.24 9.32
C LEU A 459 8.39 12.96 7.87
N GLU A 460 9.54 12.30 7.61
CA GLU A 460 10.11 12.15 6.27
C GLU A 460 9.13 11.61 5.22
N HIS A 461 8.27 10.65 5.59
CA HIS A 461 7.31 10.04 4.66
C HIS A 461 6.10 10.94 4.33
N THR A 462 5.71 11.83 5.23
CA THR A 462 4.56 12.75 5.01
C THR A 462 4.93 13.96 4.16
N VAL A 463 6.22 14.26 4.07
CA VAL A 463 6.75 15.42 3.35
C VAL A 463 6.51 15.32 1.84
N LEU A 464 6.38 14.12 1.29
CA LEU A 464 6.28 13.90 -0.15
C LEU A 464 4.87 14.10 -0.71
N LEU A 465 3.86 14.38 0.13
CA LEU A 465 2.48 14.62 -0.29
C LEU A 465 2.31 16.00 -0.95
N GLY A 466 1.68 15.99 -2.13
CA GLY A 466 1.39 17.17 -2.92
C GLY A 466 0.09 17.87 -2.51
N ASN A 467 0.14 19.20 -2.38
CA ASN A 467 -0.97 20.00 -1.87
C ASN A 467 -1.48 21.07 -2.85
N GLU A 468 -0.71 21.44 -3.88
CA GLU A 468 -0.98 22.66 -4.65
C GLU A 468 -1.53 22.36 -6.04
N VAL A 469 -1.01 21.32 -6.69
CA VAL A 469 -1.41 20.95 -8.06
C VAL A 469 -2.85 20.41 -8.11
N LEU A 470 -3.23 19.54 -7.18
CA LEU A 470 -4.56 18.90 -7.20
C LEU A 470 -5.71 19.91 -6.99
N PRO A 471 -5.65 20.86 -6.03
CA PRO A 471 -6.65 21.92 -5.93
C PRO A 471 -6.72 22.80 -7.17
N LEU A 472 -5.57 23.18 -7.75
CA LEU A 472 -5.52 23.98 -8.98
C LEU A 472 -6.24 23.27 -10.13
N LEU A 473 -5.88 22.02 -10.42
CA LEU A 473 -6.52 21.25 -11.51
C LEU A 473 -8.00 20.97 -11.23
N SER A 474 -8.40 20.80 -9.97
CA SER A 474 -9.80 20.63 -9.60
C SER A 474 -10.62 21.90 -9.80
N ARG A 475 -10.04 23.06 -9.49
CA ARG A 475 -10.65 24.38 -9.75
C ARG A 475 -10.90 24.59 -11.25
N GLU A 476 -10.01 24.09 -12.10
CA GLU A 476 -10.12 24.17 -13.57
C GLU A 476 -11.09 23.12 -14.15
N GLU A 477 -11.16 21.91 -13.56
CA GLU A 477 -12.05 20.84 -14.03
C GLU A 477 -13.53 21.14 -13.76
N ILE A 478 -13.86 21.79 -12.64
CA ILE A 478 -15.23 22.12 -12.24
C ILE A 478 -15.97 22.92 -13.32
N PRO A 479 -15.50 24.09 -13.79
CA PRO A 479 -16.22 24.89 -14.79
C PRO A 479 -16.38 24.16 -16.13
N ILE A 480 -15.35 23.44 -16.59
CA ILE A 480 -15.41 22.67 -17.85
C ILE A 480 -16.39 21.51 -17.73
N SER A 481 -16.38 20.78 -16.61
CA SER A 481 -17.33 19.69 -16.35
C SER A 481 -18.77 20.20 -16.25
N THR A 482 -18.96 21.36 -15.61
CA THR A 482 -20.29 21.99 -15.50
C THR A 482 -20.79 22.44 -16.87
N PHE A 483 -19.92 23.04 -17.70
CA PHE A 483 -20.27 23.42 -19.07
C PHE A 483 -20.56 22.18 -19.94
N ARG A 484 -19.76 21.11 -19.82
CA ARG A 484 -20.03 19.82 -20.46
C ARG A 484 -21.42 19.29 -20.11
N GLN A 485 -21.78 19.27 -18.82
CA GLN A 485 -23.11 18.83 -18.38
C GLN A 485 -24.24 19.68 -18.97
N ALA A 486 -24.01 20.98 -19.17
CA ALA A 486 -24.98 21.86 -19.82
C ALA A 486 -25.19 21.52 -21.30
N VAL A 487 -24.09 21.32 -22.04
CA VAL A 487 -24.13 20.89 -23.44
C VAL A 487 -24.74 19.50 -23.56
N GLU A 488 -24.42 18.57 -22.66
CA GLU A 488 -25.04 17.24 -22.57
C GLU A 488 -26.55 17.35 -22.27
N GLY A 489 -26.95 18.27 -21.41
CA GLY A 489 -28.34 18.59 -21.10
C GLY A 489 -29.14 19.05 -22.32
N VAL A 490 -28.58 19.98 -23.11
CA VAL A 490 -29.22 20.50 -24.34
C VAL A 490 -29.26 19.44 -25.44
N ALA A 491 -28.13 18.78 -25.73
CA ALA A 491 -28.08 17.73 -26.74
C ALA A 491 -28.98 16.54 -26.36
N GLY A 492 -28.95 16.15 -25.08
CA GLY A 492 -29.76 15.07 -24.52
C GLY A 492 -31.25 15.36 -24.54
N SER A 493 -31.69 16.57 -24.18
CA SER A 493 -33.11 16.96 -24.21
C SER A 493 -33.68 16.94 -25.63
N ARG A 494 -32.91 17.39 -26.63
CA ARG A 494 -33.31 17.31 -28.04
C ARG A 494 -33.38 15.89 -28.56
N ALA A 495 -32.35 15.09 -28.30
CA ALA A 495 -32.31 13.70 -28.75
C ALA A 495 -33.45 12.87 -28.14
N THR A 496 -33.71 13.04 -26.84
CA THR A 496 -34.82 12.38 -26.14
C THR A 496 -36.19 12.90 -26.58
N GLY A 497 -36.32 14.21 -26.83
CA GLY A 497 -37.52 14.82 -27.39
C GLY A 497 -37.86 14.30 -28.79
N LEU A 498 -36.88 14.24 -29.69
CA LEU A 498 -37.02 13.68 -31.04
C LEU A 498 -37.41 12.19 -30.98
N ALA A 499 -36.75 11.41 -30.12
CA ALA A 499 -37.09 10.00 -29.91
C ALA A 499 -38.52 9.83 -29.39
N ALA A 500 -38.94 10.65 -28.42
CA ALA A 500 -40.31 10.64 -27.89
C ALA A 500 -41.35 11.03 -28.95
N SER A 501 -41.05 12.01 -29.81
CA SER A 501 -41.92 12.43 -30.92
C SER A 501 -42.03 11.36 -32.01
N ARG A 502 -40.91 10.71 -32.38
CA ARG A 502 -40.92 9.58 -33.33
C ARG A 502 -41.68 8.38 -32.78
N LEU A 503 -41.49 8.06 -31.50
CA LEU A 503 -42.25 7.01 -30.81
C LEU A 503 -43.75 7.36 -30.76
N GLN A 504 -44.10 8.63 -30.56
CA GLN A 504 -45.48 9.09 -30.60
C GLN A 504 -46.09 8.98 -32.00
N ALA A 505 -45.36 9.33 -33.06
CA ALA A 505 -45.82 9.17 -34.43
C ALA A 505 -46.06 7.69 -34.76
N ALA A 506 -45.13 6.81 -34.38
CA ALA A 506 -45.28 5.36 -34.55
C ALA A 506 -46.50 4.82 -33.78
N LEU A 507 -46.73 5.27 -32.53
CA LEU A 507 -47.92 4.91 -31.76
C LEU A 507 -49.22 5.38 -32.41
N GLN A 508 -49.23 6.56 -33.03
CA GLN A 508 -50.39 7.06 -33.76
C GLN A 508 -50.67 6.24 -35.03
N GLU A 509 -49.63 5.83 -35.76
CA GLU A 509 -49.77 4.93 -36.92
C GLU A 509 -50.32 3.55 -36.54
N VAL A 510 -49.90 3.00 -35.38
CA VAL A 510 -50.40 1.73 -34.85
C VAL A 510 -51.86 1.84 -34.41
N ASN A 511 -52.26 2.95 -33.76
CA ASN A 511 -53.62 3.16 -33.26
C ASN A 511 -54.65 3.43 -34.39
N LEU A 512 -54.19 3.78 -35.59
CA LEU A 512 -55.02 3.99 -36.78
C LEU A 512 -55.25 2.70 -37.59
N LYS A 513 -54.48 1.63 -37.35
CA LYS A 513 -54.69 0.34 -38.01
C LYS A 513 -55.64 -0.52 -37.17
N SER A 514 -56.80 -0.85 -37.74
CA SER A 514 -57.85 -1.66 -37.13
C SER A 514 -57.30 -2.94 -36.47
N PRO A 515 -57.78 -3.33 -35.27
CA PRO A 515 -57.37 -4.54 -34.59
C PRO A 515 -57.82 -5.75 -35.43
N GLY A 516 -56.89 -6.40 -36.12
CA GLY A 516 -57.23 -7.59 -36.92
C GLY A 516 -56.20 -8.05 -37.94
N THR A 517 -55.15 -7.27 -38.22
CA THR A 517 -54.08 -7.70 -39.14
C THR A 517 -52.74 -7.66 -38.40
N PRO A 518 -51.95 -8.76 -38.35
CA PRO A 518 -50.60 -8.73 -37.79
C PRO A 518 -49.76 -7.79 -38.66
N ALA A 519 -49.65 -6.55 -38.20
CA ALA A 519 -48.96 -5.50 -38.92
C ALA A 519 -47.46 -5.82 -38.85
N SER A 520 -46.84 -6.07 -40.01
CA SER A 520 -45.40 -5.91 -40.10
C SER A 520 -45.07 -4.49 -39.62
N LEU A 521 -44.09 -4.38 -38.73
CA LEU A 521 -43.60 -3.10 -38.22
C LEU A 521 -43.43 -2.13 -39.40
N PRO A 522 -44.07 -0.95 -39.38
CA PRO A 522 -43.96 -0.02 -40.49
C PRO A 522 -42.48 0.32 -40.72
N PRO A 523 -42.02 0.50 -41.98
CA PRO A 523 -40.61 0.80 -42.27
C PRO A 523 -40.10 2.04 -41.51
N SER A 524 -41.01 2.94 -41.11
CA SER A 524 -40.78 4.08 -40.21
C SER A 524 -40.39 3.71 -38.76
N SER A 525 -40.37 2.43 -38.39
CA SER A 525 -39.94 1.91 -37.07
C SER A 525 -38.66 1.07 -37.14
N GLN A 526 -38.18 0.74 -38.35
CA GLN A 526 -36.91 0.03 -38.55
C GLN A 526 -35.67 0.87 -38.19
N TRP A 527 -35.79 2.18 -38.03
CA TRP A 527 -34.69 3.03 -37.54
C TRP A 527 -34.22 2.66 -36.12
N ALA A 528 -35.10 2.12 -35.28
CA ALA A 528 -34.68 1.63 -33.96
C ALA A 528 -33.77 0.40 -34.05
N LEU A 529 -33.82 -0.32 -35.17
CA LEU A 529 -33.04 -1.52 -35.46
C LEU A 529 -31.84 -1.25 -36.38
N SER A 530 -31.89 -0.22 -37.24
CA SER A 530 -30.83 0.09 -38.22
C SER A 530 -29.76 1.08 -37.76
N VAL A 531 -29.89 1.68 -36.57
CA VAL A 531 -28.80 2.52 -36.04
C VAL A 531 -27.73 1.62 -35.41
N PRO A 532 -26.47 1.66 -35.91
CA PRO A 532 -25.36 0.89 -35.35
C PRO A 532 -25.21 1.18 -33.85
N PRO A 533 -24.87 0.16 -33.02
CA PRO A 533 -24.79 0.32 -31.57
C PRO A 533 -23.90 1.49 -31.12
N ASP A 534 -22.90 1.86 -31.92
CA ASP A 534 -21.94 2.92 -31.57
C ASP A 534 -22.36 4.35 -31.94
N ARG A 535 -23.41 4.54 -32.76
CA ARG A 535 -23.82 5.86 -33.30
C ARG A 535 -25.19 6.35 -32.84
N ALA A 536 -25.93 5.56 -32.06
CA ALA A 536 -27.21 5.99 -31.51
C ALA A 536 -27.02 6.88 -30.28
N LEU A 537 -26.85 8.19 -30.48
CA LEU A 537 -26.96 9.21 -29.42
C LEU A 537 -28.18 8.99 -28.49
N PRO A 538 -29.38 8.56 -28.97
CA PRO A 538 -30.48 8.21 -28.06
C PRO A 538 -30.22 6.97 -27.21
N ARG A 539 -29.55 5.93 -27.72
CA ARG A 539 -29.16 4.76 -26.90
C ARG A 539 -28.02 5.11 -25.95
N ARG A 540 -27.04 5.92 -26.36
CA ARG A 540 -25.99 6.44 -25.48
C ARG A 540 -26.57 7.37 -24.43
N VAL A 541 -27.50 8.26 -24.76
CA VAL A 541 -28.16 9.16 -23.80
C VAL A 541 -29.09 8.39 -22.89
N VAL A 542 -29.89 7.45 -23.39
CA VAL A 542 -30.73 6.56 -22.56
C VAL A 542 -29.86 5.63 -21.71
N ALA A 543 -28.78 5.05 -22.26
CA ALA A 543 -27.85 4.22 -21.49
C ALA A 543 -26.99 5.02 -20.52
N GLN A 544 -26.61 6.26 -20.82
CA GLN A 544 -25.88 7.16 -19.93
C GLN A 544 -26.81 7.64 -18.80
N PHE A 545 -28.07 7.95 -19.13
CA PHE A 545 -29.11 8.33 -18.18
C PHE A 545 -29.57 7.17 -17.29
N LEU A 546 -29.61 5.96 -17.83
CA LEU A 546 -29.88 4.74 -17.07
C LEU A 546 -28.61 4.22 -16.36
N SER A 547 -27.39 4.53 -16.84
CA SER A 547 -26.13 4.17 -16.17
C SER A 547 -25.86 4.99 -14.91
N GLU A 548 -26.41 6.20 -14.82
CA GLU A 548 -26.51 6.94 -13.55
C GLU A 548 -27.46 6.25 -12.55
N THR A 549 -28.19 5.20 -12.98
CA THR A 549 -29.09 4.37 -12.17
C THR A 549 -28.87 2.86 -12.36
N GLU A 550 -27.63 2.40 -12.57
CA GLU A 550 -27.15 1.00 -12.78
C GLU A 550 -26.61 0.76 -14.21
N SER A 551 -25.32 0.37 -14.27
CA SER A 551 -24.55 -0.17 -15.41
C SER A 551 -25.08 0.11 -16.84
N ALA A 552 -24.29 0.85 -17.64
CA ALA A 552 -24.58 1.11 -19.05
C ALA A 552 -24.87 -0.15 -19.89
N ALA A 553 -24.32 -1.31 -19.50
CA ALA A 553 -24.61 -2.60 -20.11
C ALA A 553 -26.00 -3.13 -19.73
N ALA A 554 -26.41 -3.00 -18.47
CA ALA A 554 -27.75 -3.34 -17.99
C ALA A 554 -28.81 -2.42 -18.61
N ALA A 555 -28.54 -1.12 -18.67
CA ALA A 555 -29.39 -0.14 -19.35
C ALA A 555 -29.59 -0.43 -20.85
N SER A 556 -28.51 -0.79 -21.55
CA SER A 556 -28.55 -1.18 -22.96
C SER A 556 -29.28 -2.50 -23.16
N ALA A 557 -29.12 -3.46 -22.25
CA ALA A 557 -29.84 -4.73 -22.22
C ALA A 557 -31.33 -4.56 -21.89
N VAL A 558 -31.68 -3.64 -20.99
CA VAL A 558 -33.07 -3.27 -20.66
C VAL A 558 -33.70 -2.50 -21.81
N ALA A 559 -32.98 -1.59 -22.47
CA ALA A 559 -33.49 -0.91 -23.66
C ALA A 559 -33.65 -1.87 -24.86
N LYS A 560 -32.72 -2.81 -25.05
CA LYS A 560 -32.84 -3.91 -26.04
C LYS A 560 -33.99 -4.85 -25.67
N GLY A 561 -34.11 -5.23 -24.41
CA GLY A 561 -35.18 -6.09 -23.90
C GLY A 561 -36.56 -5.44 -24.04
N LEU A 562 -36.69 -4.16 -23.70
CA LEU A 562 -37.90 -3.38 -23.94
C LEU A 562 -38.21 -3.27 -25.43
N LEU A 563 -37.21 -3.05 -26.30
CA LEU A 563 -37.43 -3.01 -27.76
C LEU A 563 -37.75 -4.39 -28.36
N GLN A 564 -37.26 -5.49 -27.77
CA GLN A 564 -37.51 -6.86 -28.24
C GLN A 564 -38.80 -7.46 -27.67
N GLN A 565 -39.30 -6.97 -26.53
CA GLN A 565 -40.53 -7.44 -25.88
C GLN A 565 -41.75 -6.55 -26.16
N THR A 566 -41.58 -5.40 -26.84
CA THR A 566 -42.69 -4.47 -27.11
C THR A 566 -43.44 -4.81 -28.40
N GLU A 567 -44.12 -5.96 -28.42
CA GLU A 567 -45.34 -6.10 -29.23
C GLU A 567 -46.54 -5.43 -28.52
N ASP A 568 -46.48 -5.29 -27.19
CA ASP A 568 -47.52 -4.68 -26.39
C ASP A 568 -47.43 -3.14 -26.33
N SER A 569 -48.52 -2.49 -26.72
CA SER A 569 -48.73 -1.03 -26.65
C SER A 569 -48.44 -0.42 -25.27
N VAL A 570 -48.57 -1.20 -24.19
CA VAL A 570 -48.28 -0.78 -22.81
C VAL A 570 -46.79 -0.51 -22.59
N GLY A 571 -45.89 -1.35 -23.14
CA GLY A 571 -44.45 -1.17 -22.98
C GLY A 571 -43.93 0.05 -23.76
N LEU A 572 -44.50 0.33 -24.93
CA LEU A 572 -44.19 1.56 -25.69
C LEU A 572 -44.65 2.83 -24.95
N LEU A 573 -45.79 2.77 -24.25
CA LEU A 573 -46.25 3.88 -23.41
C LEU A 573 -45.35 4.11 -22.19
N GLN A 574 -44.85 3.04 -21.55
CA GLN A 574 -43.88 3.15 -20.45
C GLN A 574 -42.56 3.74 -20.94
N LEU A 575 -42.01 3.24 -22.06
CA LEU A 575 -40.80 3.79 -22.67
C LEU A 575 -40.96 5.28 -22.98
N ARG A 576 -42.12 5.69 -23.52
CA ARG A 576 -42.43 7.11 -23.76
C ARG A 576 -42.41 7.94 -22.48
N ARG A 577 -42.97 7.44 -21.37
CA ARG A 577 -42.96 8.15 -20.07
C ARG A 577 -41.53 8.28 -19.54
N VAL A 578 -40.72 7.23 -19.65
CA VAL A 578 -39.30 7.25 -19.25
C VAL A 578 -38.53 8.27 -20.09
N LEU A 579 -38.70 8.27 -21.42
CA LEU A 579 -38.04 9.23 -22.31
C LEU A 579 -38.47 10.68 -22.04
N LYS A 580 -39.76 10.94 -21.79
CA LYS A 580 -40.23 12.28 -21.41
C LYS A 580 -39.68 12.74 -20.05
N SER A 581 -39.63 11.84 -19.08
CA SER A 581 -39.05 12.12 -17.76
C SER A 581 -37.55 12.42 -17.86
N ALA A 582 -36.82 11.65 -18.67
CA ALA A 582 -35.42 11.88 -18.97
C ALA A 582 -35.20 13.22 -19.67
N ALA A 583 -35.99 13.53 -20.71
CA ALA A 583 -35.94 14.81 -21.41
C ALA A 583 -36.13 15.99 -20.44
N LYS A 584 -37.14 15.93 -19.57
CA LYS A 584 -37.43 16.97 -18.57
C LYS A 584 -36.31 17.13 -17.54
N LYS A 585 -35.70 16.03 -17.09
CA LYS A 585 -34.54 16.07 -16.18
C LYS A 585 -33.30 16.67 -16.86
N MET A 586 -33.03 16.32 -18.12
CA MET A 586 -31.93 16.88 -18.92
C MET A 586 -32.11 18.38 -19.18
N GLU A 587 -33.34 18.79 -19.49
CA GLU A 587 -33.71 20.20 -19.63
C GLU A 587 -33.61 20.95 -18.30
N ALA A 588 -34.00 20.34 -17.18
CA ALA A 588 -33.80 20.94 -15.85
C ALA A 588 -32.31 21.14 -15.53
N ARG A 589 -31.43 20.19 -15.91
CA ARG A 589 -29.96 20.34 -15.77
C ARG A 589 -29.43 21.50 -16.60
N SER A 590 -29.84 21.62 -17.87
CA SER A 590 -29.41 22.73 -18.72
C SER A 590 -29.92 24.09 -18.22
N GLN A 591 -31.15 24.15 -17.71
CA GLN A 591 -31.72 25.35 -17.08
C GLN A 591 -31.02 25.70 -15.75
N ALA A 592 -30.65 24.70 -14.95
CA ALA A 592 -29.88 24.92 -13.72
C ALA A 592 -28.51 25.53 -14.02
N PHE A 593 -27.84 25.06 -15.08
CA PHE A 593 -26.61 25.68 -15.55
C PHE A 593 -26.82 27.12 -16.03
N ALA A 594 -27.87 27.36 -16.82
CA ALA A 594 -28.22 28.70 -17.30
C ALA A 594 -28.37 29.70 -16.14
N LYS A 595 -29.02 29.26 -15.06
CA LYS A 595 -29.16 30.02 -13.82
C LYS A 595 -27.83 30.23 -13.10
N GLN A 596 -26.95 29.23 -13.08
CA GLN A 596 -25.64 29.33 -12.43
C GLN A 596 -24.69 30.31 -13.16
N VAL A 597 -24.85 30.47 -14.47
CA VAL A 597 -24.02 31.38 -15.27
C VAL A 597 -24.62 32.79 -15.38
N ASP A 598 -25.82 33.03 -14.84
CA ASP A 598 -26.56 34.30 -14.95
C ASP A 598 -26.66 34.83 -16.39
N ASP A 599 -26.64 33.93 -17.37
CA ASP A 599 -26.54 34.30 -18.77
C ASP A 599 -27.48 33.46 -19.64
N THR A 600 -28.70 33.96 -19.80
CA THR A 600 -29.71 33.40 -20.71
C THR A 600 -29.24 33.36 -22.16
N SER A 601 -28.23 34.16 -22.53
CA SER A 601 -27.69 34.17 -23.89
C SER A 601 -26.98 32.86 -24.24
N ILE A 602 -26.38 32.17 -23.25
CA ILE A 602 -25.68 30.89 -23.47
C ILE A 602 -26.67 29.79 -23.84
N SER A 603 -27.78 29.69 -23.12
CA SER A 603 -28.81 28.68 -23.42
C SER A 603 -29.41 28.89 -24.81
N HIS A 604 -29.64 30.14 -25.20
CA HIS A 604 -30.13 30.46 -26.55
C HIS A 604 -29.09 30.11 -27.62
N ALA A 605 -27.82 30.41 -27.39
CA ALA A 605 -26.73 30.10 -28.32
C ALA A 605 -26.55 28.57 -28.48
N LEU A 606 -26.59 27.80 -27.39
CA LEU A 606 -26.59 26.33 -27.44
C LEU A 606 -27.84 25.79 -28.14
N ALA A 607 -29.00 26.41 -27.90
CA ALA A 607 -30.25 26.06 -28.55
C ALA A 607 -30.30 26.42 -30.06
N ALA A 608 -29.39 27.26 -30.55
CA ALA A 608 -29.24 27.56 -31.97
C ALA A 608 -28.27 26.61 -32.70
N CYS A 609 -27.40 25.90 -31.97
CA CYS A 609 -26.44 24.97 -32.56
C CYS A 609 -27.13 23.74 -33.16
N SER A 610 -26.58 23.15 -34.23
CA SER A 610 -27.06 21.87 -34.75
C SER A 610 -26.65 20.70 -33.82
N ASP A 611 -27.35 19.56 -33.90
CA ASP A 611 -27.02 18.39 -33.07
C ASP A 611 -25.63 17.82 -33.39
N ALA A 612 -25.19 17.89 -34.66
CA ALA A 612 -23.85 17.48 -35.06
C ALA A 612 -22.77 18.39 -34.42
N THR A 613 -23.00 19.71 -34.45
CA THR A 613 -22.14 20.72 -33.81
C THR A 613 -22.01 20.46 -32.31
N LEU A 614 -23.13 20.21 -31.63
CA LEU A 614 -23.15 19.93 -30.19
C LEU A 614 -22.40 18.63 -29.87
N HIS A 615 -22.48 17.61 -30.74
CA HIS A 615 -21.77 16.36 -30.51
C HIS A 615 -20.24 16.53 -30.60
N ILE A 616 -19.74 17.23 -31.61
CA ILE A 616 -18.30 17.50 -31.77
C ILE A 616 -17.81 18.36 -30.60
N ALA A 617 -18.57 19.39 -30.20
CA ALA A 617 -18.24 20.20 -29.03
C ALA A 617 -18.19 19.38 -27.74
N LEU A 618 -19.09 18.40 -27.57
CA LEU A 618 -19.05 17.48 -26.43
C LEU A 618 -17.80 16.60 -26.41
N GLU A 619 -17.36 16.11 -27.57
CA GLU A 619 -16.11 15.36 -27.69
C GLU A 619 -14.89 16.23 -27.34
N ALA A 620 -14.88 17.49 -27.79
CA ALA A 620 -13.84 18.46 -27.43
C ALA A 620 -13.80 18.70 -25.90
N LEU A 621 -14.96 18.90 -25.27
CA LEU A 621 -15.07 19.09 -23.82
C LEU A 621 -14.66 17.84 -23.04
N ARG A 622 -14.99 16.64 -23.54
CA ARG A 622 -14.54 15.38 -22.95
C ARG A 622 -13.02 15.25 -23.03
N ALA A 623 -12.41 15.58 -24.16
CA ALA A 623 -10.96 15.59 -24.32
C ALA A 623 -10.27 16.60 -23.38
N GLN A 624 -10.88 17.75 -23.11
CA GLN A 624 -10.37 18.70 -22.11
C GLN A 624 -10.43 18.18 -20.67
N VAL A 625 -11.55 17.55 -20.28
CA VAL A 625 -11.64 16.91 -18.96
C VAL A 625 -10.65 15.75 -18.87
N GLU A 626 -10.49 14.97 -19.94
CA GLU A 626 -9.50 13.90 -20.06
C GLU A 626 -8.07 14.45 -19.88
N LEU A 627 -7.75 15.60 -20.47
CA LEU A 627 -6.46 16.28 -20.28
C LEU A 627 -6.23 16.68 -18.82
N LEU A 628 -7.21 17.33 -18.17
CA LEU A 628 -7.06 17.73 -16.77
C LEU A 628 -6.91 16.54 -15.83
N ARG A 629 -7.60 15.44 -16.09
CA ARG A 629 -7.42 14.17 -15.36
C ARG A 629 -6.06 13.56 -15.64
N GLY A 630 -5.63 13.55 -16.90
CA GLY A 630 -4.28 13.14 -17.29
C GLY A 630 -3.21 13.90 -16.53
N LEU A 631 -3.30 15.23 -16.43
CA LEU A 631 -2.37 16.06 -15.65
C LEU A 631 -2.40 15.73 -14.15
N LYS A 632 -3.56 15.39 -13.57
CA LYS A 632 -3.66 14.93 -12.17
C LYS A 632 -2.99 13.58 -11.97
N GLU A 633 -3.24 12.64 -12.90
CA GLU A 633 -2.65 11.29 -12.89
C GLU A 633 -1.13 11.35 -13.10
N GLU A 634 -0.65 12.17 -14.03
CA GLU A 634 0.77 12.41 -14.27
C GLU A 634 1.43 13.00 -13.04
N HIS A 635 0.86 14.04 -12.43
CA HIS A 635 1.40 14.60 -11.19
C HIS A 635 1.50 13.54 -10.08
N THR A 636 0.46 12.73 -9.91
CA THR A 636 0.46 11.63 -8.93
C THR A 636 1.52 10.57 -9.27
N ALA A 637 1.72 10.26 -10.56
CA ALA A 637 2.75 9.32 -11.01
C ALA A 637 4.16 9.86 -10.78
N ILE A 638 4.38 11.17 -10.97
CA ILE A 638 5.64 11.84 -10.66
C ILE A 638 5.93 11.78 -9.16
N LEU A 639 4.93 12.08 -8.31
CA LEU A 639 5.06 11.94 -6.85
C LEU A 639 5.40 10.49 -6.47
N LYS A 640 4.73 9.50 -7.08
CA LYS A 640 5.01 8.07 -6.84
C LYS A 640 6.44 7.71 -7.27
N LEU A 641 6.91 8.20 -8.41
CA LEU A 641 8.28 7.99 -8.89
C LEU A 641 9.32 8.57 -7.92
N GLU A 642 9.09 9.77 -7.41
CA GLU A 642 9.97 10.40 -6.42
C GLU A 642 9.99 9.61 -5.11
N VAL A 643 8.83 9.14 -4.63
CA VAL A 643 8.71 8.27 -3.45
C VAL A 643 9.47 6.96 -3.65
N GLU A 644 9.27 6.27 -4.77
CA GLU A 644 9.97 5.00 -5.04
C GLU A 644 11.48 5.20 -5.21
N THR A 645 11.91 6.31 -5.81
CA THR A 645 13.34 6.66 -5.92
C THR A 645 13.96 6.91 -4.55
N SER A 646 13.27 7.67 -3.69
CA SER A 646 13.70 7.92 -2.31
C SER A 646 13.73 6.61 -1.51
N ASN A 647 12.73 5.76 -1.65
CA ASN A 647 12.66 4.45 -0.99
C ASN A 647 13.80 3.53 -1.44
N ARG A 648 14.12 3.49 -2.74
CA ARG A 648 15.25 2.73 -3.28
C ARG A 648 16.57 3.19 -2.67
N ASP A 649 16.80 4.49 -2.62
CA ASP A 649 18.06 5.05 -2.10
C ASP A 649 18.18 4.85 -0.58
N ALA A 650 17.08 5.03 0.16
CA ALA A 650 17.01 4.72 1.59
C ALA A 650 17.23 3.22 1.86
N LEU A 651 16.67 2.34 1.04
CA LEU A 651 16.86 0.90 1.15
C LEU A 651 18.32 0.51 0.88
N ARG A 652 18.95 1.04 -0.17
CA ARG A 652 20.38 0.81 -0.46
C ARG A 652 21.27 1.23 0.72
N LYS A 653 21.00 2.39 1.31
CA LYS A 653 21.71 2.86 2.51
C LYS A 653 21.53 1.91 3.69
N LYS A 654 20.28 1.50 3.98
CA LYS A 654 19.97 0.57 5.07
C LYS A 654 20.61 -0.81 4.88
N ILE A 655 20.63 -1.32 3.64
CA ILE A 655 21.31 -2.58 3.31
C ILE A 655 22.81 -2.45 3.58
N ALA A 656 23.45 -1.37 3.12
CA ALA A 656 24.87 -1.13 3.39
C ALA A 656 25.18 -1.07 4.90
N GLU A 657 24.35 -0.37 5.68
CA GLU A 657 24.51 -0.30 7.14
C GLU A 657 24.36 -1.67 7.83
N VAL A 658 23.44 -2.52 7.36
CA VAL A 658 23.27 -3.88 7.86
C VAL A 658 24.48 -4.76 7.52
N ILE A 659 24.99 -4.66 6.30
CA ILE A 659 26.19 -5.40 5.86
C ILE A 659 27.41 -5.00 6.68
N GLU A 660 27.53 -3.71 7.00
CA GLU A 660 28.59 -3.18 7.88
C GLU A 660 28.40 -3.53 9.37
N GLY A 661 27.31 -4.21 9.73
CA GLY A 661 27.04 -4.62 11.12
C GLY A 661 26.56 -3.49 12.03
N ARG A 662 26.12 -2.34 11.49
CA ARG A 662 25.57 -1.22 12.29
C ARG A 662 24.19 -1.52 12.90
N GLY A 663 23.64 -2.70 12.62
CA GLY A 663 22.43 -3.26 13.21
C GLY A 663 21.14 -2.89 12.47
N LEU A 664 20.05 -3.58 12.81
CA LEU A 664 18.75 -3.44 12.17
C LEU A 664 18.10 -2.09 12.52
N HIS A 665 17.60 -1.36 11.53
CA HIS A 665 16.73 -0.19 11.77
C HIS A 665 15.49 -0.59 12.58
N GLY A 666 15.13 0.19 13.61
CA GLY A 666 14.02 -0.11 14.53
C GLY A 666 14.41 -0.98 15.73
N SER A 667 15.67 -1.44 15.80
CA SER A 667 16.21 -2.09 17.00
C SER A 667 16.48 -1.11 18.16
N ASP A 668 16.48 0.20 17.89
CA ASP A 668 16.89 1.22 18.86
C ASP A 668 16.03 1.22 20.13
N LYS A 669 14.73 0.92 20.00
CA LYS A 669 13.83 0.74 21.15
C LYS A 669 14.25 -0.40 22.09
N PHE A 670 14.97 -1.40 21.57
CA PHE A 670 15.41 -2.58 22.32
C PHE A 670 16.88 -2.50 22.73
N ARG A 671 17.70 -1.66 22.07
CA ARG A 671 19.12 -1.49 22.41
C ARG A 671 19.32 -1.05 23.86
N GLY A 672 18.39 -0.27 24.42
CA GLY A 672 18.44 0.17 25.82
C GLY A 672 18.07 -0.88 26.86
N LEU A 673 17.39 -1.97 26.48
CA LEU A 673 16.84 -2.95 27.43
C LEU A 673 17.91 -3.92 27.95
N SER A 674 17.87 -4.25 29.23
CA SER A 674 18.73 -5.29 29.82
C SER A 674 18.48 -6.68 29.23
N HIS A 675 19.42 -7.61 29.46
CA HIS A 675 19.29 -9.00 29.02
C HIS A 675 17.98 -9.64 29.51
N HIS A 676 17.64 -9.47 30.78
CA HIS A 676 16.40 -10.01 31.35
C HIS A 676 15.15 -9.39 30.73
N GLU A 677 15.14 -8.07 30.48
CA GLU A 677 14.02 -7.40 29.81
C GLU A 677 13.82 -7.89 28.37
N LEU A 678 14.91 -8.11 27.62
CA LEU A 678 14.84 -8.68 26.28
C LEU A 678 14.30 -10.12 26.28
N GLN A 679 14.71 -10.95 27.24
CA GLN A 679 14.17 -12.30 27.39
C GLN A 679 12.68 -12.29 27.75
N ALA A 680 12.27 -11.39 28.64
CA ALA A 680 10.86 -11.24 29.02
C ALA A 680 10.01 -10.78 27.82
N GLU A 681 10.49 -9.80 27.04
CA GLU A 681 9.78 -9.32 25.86
C GLU A 681 9.71 -10.39 24.77
N LEU A 682 10.77 -11.18 24.59
CA LEU A 682 10.79 -12.31 23.66
C LEU A 682 9.78 -13.40 24.08
N GLY A 683 9.64 -13.66 25.38
CA GLY A 683 8.63 -14.55 25.93
C GLY A 683 7.20 -14.06 25.64
N LYS A 684 6.94 -12.78 25.90
CA LYS A 684 5.64 -12.14 25.62
C LYS A 684 5.29 -12.16 24.13
N LEU A 685 6.21 -11.77 23.25
CA LEU A 685 5.99 -11.78 21.79
C LEU A 685 5.73 -13.20 21.27
N LYS A 686 6.33 -14.22 21.86
CA LYS A 686 6.06 -15.62 21.53
C LYS A 686 4.63 -16.02 21.89
N GLU A 687 4.15 -15.62 23.07
CA GLU A 687 2.76 -15.84 23.49
C GLU A 687 1.78 -15.09 22.57
N ASP A 688 2.06 -13.83 22.23
CA ASP A 688 1.27 -13.02 21.31
C ASP A 688 1.19 -13.67 19.92
N CYS A 689 2.30 -14.18 19.38
CA CYS A 689 2.32 -14.91 18.11
C CYS A 689 1.44 -16.18 18.16
N LEU A 690 1.46 -16.92 19.28
CA LEU A 690 0.61 -18.11 19.44
C LEU A 690 -0.88 -17.74 19.53
N ALA A 691 -1.21 -16.65 20.24
CA ALA A 691 -2.57 -16.13 20.32
C ALA A 691 -3.08 -15.69 18.93
N LEU A 692 -2.25 -14.97 18.17
CA LEU A 692 -2.57 -14.51 16.81
C LEU A 692 -2.71 -15.67 15.82
N ARG A 693 -1.88 -16.71 15.91
CA ARG A 693 -2.04 -17.94 15.11
C ARG A 693 -3.36 -18.64 15.41
N SER A 694 -3.72 -18.76 16.69
CA SER A 694 -5.01 -19.33 17.10
C SER A 694 -6.18 -18.51 16.57
N LYS A 695 -6.10 -17.18 16.66
CA LYS A 695 -7.10 -16.25 16.11
C LYS A 695 -7.23 -16.35 14.58
N LYS A 696 -6.10 -16.44 13.87
CA LYS A 696 -6.07 -16.65 12.41
C LYS A 696 -6.71 -18.00 12.04
N ALA A 697 -6.37 -19.08 12.75
CA ALA A 697 -6.96 -20.39 12.52
C ALA A 697 -8.47 -20.39 12.77
N TYR A 698 -8.92 -19.69 13.81
CA TYR A 698 -10.34 -19.48 14.08
C TYR A 698 -11.05 -18.80 12.90
N PHE A 699 -10.53 -17.68 12.37
CA PHE A 699 -11.15 -17.03 11.21
C PHE A 699 -11.07 -17.86 9.93
N ALA A 700 -10.00 -18.62 9.72
CA ALA A 700 -9.91 -19.54 8.59
C ALA A 700 -11.02 -20.61 8.64
N ASN A 701 -11.28 -21.16 9.83
CA ASN A 701 -12.36 -22.11 10.04
C ASN A 701 -13.72 -21.45 9.82
N GLN A 702 -13.96 -20.28 10.41
CA GLN A 702 -15.21 -19.52 10.20
C GLN A 702 -15.44 -19.17 8.72
N LEU A 703 -14.39 -18.78 7.99
CA LEU A 703 -14.45 -18.50 6.56
C LEU A 703 -14.80 -19.76 5.76
N SER A 704 -14.24 -20.92 6.13
CA SER A 704 -14.58 -22.20 5.50
C SER A 704 -16.04 -22.62 5.77
N GLU A 705 -16.55 -22.32 6.96
CA GLU A 705 -17.97 -22.55 7.32
C GLU A 705 -18.90 -21.62 6.55
N ALA A 706 -18.58 -20.31 6.50
CA ALA A 706 -19.38 -19.31 5.79
C ALA A 706 -19.42 -19.56 4.26
N ARG A 707 -18.34 -20.10 3.68
CA ARG A 707 -18.30 -20.50 2.26
C ARG A 707 -19.09 -21.77 1.95
N GLY A 708 -19.77 -22.37 2.94
CA GLY A 708 -20.47 -23.65 2.76
C GLY A 708 -19.52 -24.82 2.48
N LYS A 709 -18.19 -24.61 2.56
CA LYS A 709 -17.15 -25.65 2.44
C LYS A 709 -16.99 -26.45 3.72
N ARG A 710 -18.01 -26.45 4.59
CA ARG A 710 -18.06 -27.38 5.71
C ARG A 710 -18.18 -28.78 5.10
N ARG A 711 -17.03 -29.44 4.92
CA ARG A 711 -16.99 -30.90 5.03
C ARG A 711 -17.70 -31.17 6.34
N VAL A 712 -18.91 -31.73 6.28
CA VAL A 712 -19.56 -32.32 7.45
C VAL A 712 -18.44 -33.08 8.17
N PRO A 713 -18.11 -32.71 9.43
CA PRO A 713 -16.93 -33.27 10.08
C PRO A 713 -17.03 -34.77 9.92
N GLN A 714 -16.05 -35.33 9.22
CA GLN A 714 -16.09 -36.74 8.85
C GLN A 714 -16.26 -37.58 10.10
N GLN A 715 -15.97 -37.08 11.31
CA GLN A 715 -16.32 -37.71 12.58
C GLN A 715 -17.77 -38.20 12.70
N THR A 716 -18.78 -37.48 12.21
CA THR A 716 -20.17 -38.00 12.24
C THR A 716 -20.35 -39.10 11.20
N GLN A 717 -19.67 -38.98 10.05
CA GLN A 717 -19.72 -39.98 8.99
C GLN A 717 -18.85 -41.20 9.31
N THR A 718 -17.74 -41.07 10.02
CA THR A 718 -16.89 -42.16 10.51
C THR A 718 -17.56 -42.83 11.70
N GLN A 719 -18.28 -42.08 12.56
CA GLN A 719 -19.14 -42.70 13.57
C GLN A 719 -20.34 -43.40 12.93
N GLN A 720 -20.95 -42.85 11.88
CA GLN A 720 -21.99 -43.56 11.12
C GLN A 720 -21.45 -44.76 10.36
N ASP A 721 -20.26 -44.69 9.76
CA ASP A 721 -19.61 -45.78 9.03
C ASP A 721 -19.09 -46.85 10.01
N LEU A 722 -18.59 -46.45 11.19
CA LEU A 722 -18.25 -47.38 12.27
C LEU A 722 -19.51 -48.02 12.85
N HIS A 723 -20.61 -47.27 12.98
CA HIS A 723 -21.87 -47.80 13.48
C HIS A 723 -22.50 -48.75 12.46
N GLN A 724 -22.52 -48.40 11.17
CA GLN A 724 -22.93 -49.29 10.07
C GLN A 724 -22.01 -50.50 9.95
N GLY A 725 -20.69 -50.32 10.14
CA GLY A 725 -19.72 -51.41 10.15
C GLY A 725 -19.95 -52.38 11.31
N LEU A 726 -20.26 -51.87 12.51
CA LEU A 726 -20.63 -52.67 13.68
C LEU A 726 -21.97 -53.39 13.48
N GLU A 727 -22.96 -52.73 12.90
CA GLU A 727 -24.26 -53.34 12.57
C GLU A 727 -24.12 -54.46 11.52
N GLN A 728 -23.32 -54.24 10.47
CA GLN A 728 -23.01 -55.29 9.48
C GLN A 728 -22.27 -56.47 10.12
N GLN A 729 -21.31 -56.20 11.01
CA GLN A 729 -20.59 -57.26 11.71
C GLN A 729 -21.52 -58.07 12.63
N GLN A 730 -22.46 -57.41 13.31
CA GLN A 730 -23.44 -58.06 14.17
C GLN A 730 -24.44 -58.90 13.36
N GLN A 731 -24.92 -58.41 12.22
CA GLN A 731 -25.74 -59.20 11.29
C GLN A 731 -24.99 -60.43 10.77
N GLN A 732 -23.71 -60.29 10.43
CA GLN A 732 -22.91 -61.40 9.94
C GLN A 732 -22.68 -62.48 11.02
N GLN A 733 -22.53 -62.08 12.29
CA GLN A 733 -22.47 -63.03 13.42
C GLN A 733 -23.81 -63.74 13.65
N GLN A 734 -24.94 -63.03 13.54
CA GLN A 734 -26.27 -63.65 13.64
C GLN A 734 -26.49 -64.68 12.53
N GLN A 735 -26.14 -64.36 11.28
CA GLN A 735 -26.22 -65.31 10.17
C GLN A 735 -25.35 -66.55 10.40
N ARG A 736 -24.11 -66.38 10.90
CA ARG A 736 -23.23 -67.51 11.25
C ARG A 736 -23.83 -68.40 12.34
N SER A 737 -24.45 -67.80 13.36
CA SER A 737 -25.12 -68.57 14.42
C SER A 737 -26.30 -69.38 13.91
N GLN A 738 -27.13 -68.80 13.01
CA GLN A 738 -28.24 -69.50 12.37
C GLN A 738 -27.76 -70.63 11.46
N HIS A 739 -26.68 -70.42 10.70
CA HIS A 739 -26.07 -71.48 9.89
C HIS A 739 -25.50 -72.61 10.76
N SER A 740 -24.86 -72.29 11.89
CA SER A 740 -24.37 -73.31 12.83
C SER A 740 -25.50 -74.09 13.47
N GLN A 741 -26.61 -73.44 13.84
CA GLN A 741 -27.80 -74.13 14.37
C GLN A 741 -28.42 -75.05 13.32
N LYS A 742 -28.61 -74.57 12.08
CA LYS A 742 -29.11 -75.41 10.98
C LYS A 742 -28.16 -76.57 10.69
N ALA A 743 -26.85 -76.36 10.72
CA ALA A 743 -25.88 -77.44 10.53
C ALA A 743 -25.95 -78.48 11.66
N ALA A 744 -26.14 -78.04 12.92
CA ALA A 744 -26.34 -78.92 14.06
C ALA A 744 -27.67 -79.69 13.98
N GLU A 745 -28.76 -79.05 13.54
CA GLU A 745 -30.06 -79.69 13.30
C GLU A 745 -29.97 -80.72 12.18
N ILE A 746 -29.28 -80.41 11.08
CA ILE A 746 -29.03 -81.35 9.98
C ILE A 746 -28.18 -82.53 10.47
N ALA A 747 -27.13 -82.29 11.26
CA ALA A 747 -26.30 -83.34 11.83
C ALA A 747 -27.06 -84.23 12.81
N ALA A 748 -27.90 -83.64 13.67
CA ALA A 748 -28.77 -84.37 14.60
C ALA A 748 -29.81 -85.21 13.84
N PHE A 749 -30.44 -84.64 12.81
CA PHE A 749 -31.38 -85.35 11.94
C PHE A 749 -30.71 -86.51 11.19
N SER A 750 -29.51 -86.27 10.64
CA SER A 750 -28.73 -87.30 9.94
C SER A 750 -28.29 -88.43 10.88
N SER A 751 -27.98 -88.12 12.14
CA SER A 751 -27.66 -89.11 13.18
C SER A 751 -28.90 -89.90 13.61
N LEU A 752 -30.09 -89.30 13.59
CA LEU A 752 -31.35 -89.99 13.87
C LEU A 752 -31.71 -90.97 12.75
N CYS A 753 -31.51 -90.56 11.49
CA CYS A 753 -31.75 -91.41 10.32
C CYS A 753 -30.75 -92.55 10.15
N THR A 754 -29.57 -92.49 10.77
CA THR A 754 -28.61 -93.61 10.79
C THR A 754 -28.85 -94.59 11.94
N TRP A 755 -29.70 -94.22 12.90
CA TRP A 755 -30.06 -95.05 14.04
C TRP A 755 -31.34 -95.88 13.80
N GLN A 756 -32.23 -95.40 12.93
CA GLN A 756 -33.30 -96.20 12.29
C GLN A 756 -32.72 -97.07 11.19
#